data_AF-A0A914H557-F1
#
_entry.id   AF-A0A914H557-F1
#
_cell.length_a   1.000
_cell.length_b   1.000
_cell.length_c   1.000
_cell.angle_alpha   90.00
_cell.angle_beta   90.00
_cell.angle_gamma   90.00
#
_symmetry.space_group_name_H-M   'P 1'
#
loop_
_entity.id
_entity.type
_entity.pdbx_description
1 polymer ?
#
loop_
_entity_poly.entity_id
_entity_poly.type
_entity_poly.pdbx_seq_one_letter_code
_entity_poly.pdbx_strand_id
1 'polypeptide(L)'
;MKWQQFERSMVRFAGLQGASVRLLDGTEIPLIGLGTYGLWDQKDVDVAIDAALSSGYRLFDTANYYRNEKELGNAFKKLLPKHNLKREDIFIVTKANIRSPNVEDNAMAMVEHSIQALQTNYIDLLLVHYPKDWGTSDKNAKNPEHRMRIYRVFEQYKDNGSLRSIGVSNYESRHIDELWDTVKHRPTVNQCEFHPHLTRPNLSAYCKQKNIFFQAHTPLGANSSSLYKDPLIVSTAKKHKATIPQILLAFSYQQGVGIIPKSKNPERISSNVDFLNVNLSQEEVTQLNALNKEKRYSDCDGKRLANRLLFETSAGYALFRLADESVLQRVDDIWNEFASGENKTLQLVSFKKYKTIAEAVASATALSDGKLDKTLKRYLKKSITDPMEKLAVDDTQIGKLIKNAMDIKCLHNSAISELMRSIRANVGEFLGDETTQELNAMRLGVAHSIGRYKVKFNPEKIDTMIVQAVSLLDDLDKELNNYVMRCREWYGWHFPELGKLLTDAQAYAKCVKAIGMKQNALAADLSAILPEELAERVRQEAEISMGTDISELDLVHIVELCDQIIELAQYRAQLHEYLKNRMNALAPNLTVLLGELIGARLVSKAGSLMALAKCPASTVQILGAEKALFRALKTKKDTPKYGIIYHAQLVTQSGQKSKGKIARKLAAKVSLSTRVDALCDESLGNQHGIDARAYIEQAIKEADSRGGAKKQRFSGVKQAPKGAYTFKKEVHHYDAKYDMTIKKETEQTEEQQEHQQPEKAKKAVKRPREEEEEGEEAVQQQQREKGQKKKAKKSGGMEEPIGEEGEEEEQQSPTKKKKSKG
;
A
#
# COMPACT_ATOMS: atom_id res chain seq x y z
N MET A 1 17.04 -56.54 35.82
CA MET A 1 18.10 -55.97 36.69
C MET A 1 17.43 -55.08 37.72
N LYS A 2 17.58 -55.36 39.01
CA LYS A 2 17.09 -54.49 40.09
C LYS A 2 17.84 -53.15 39.98
N TRP A 3 17.11 -52.05 39.83
CA TRP A 3 17.70 -50.71 39.94
C TRP A 3 18.40 -50.63 41.29
N GLN A 4 19.67 -50.21 41.29
CA GLN A 4 20.43 -49.96 42.50
C GLN A 4 19.58 -49.08 43.40
N GLN A 5 19.06 -49.66 44.49
CA GLN A 5 18.67 -48.88 45.65
C GLN A 5 19.93 -48.12 46.04
N PHE A 6 19.95 -46.81 45.81
CA PHE A 6 20.82 -45.96 46.60
C PHE A 6 20.56 -46.34 48.05
N GLU A 7 21.60 -46.75 48.78
CA GLU A 7 21.48 -47.02 50.20
C GLU A 7 20.81 -45.80 50.83
N ARG A 8 19.55 -45.96 51.27
CA ARG A 8 18.83 -44.93 52.00
C ARG A 8 19.63 -44.70 53.28
N SER A 9 20.51 -43.70 53.30
CA SER A 9 21.26 -43.35 54.48
C SER A 9 20.31 -42.77 55.54
N MET A 10 20.62 -43.01 56.81
CA MET A 10 19.84 -42.50 57.93
C MET A 10 19.78 -40.97 57.86
N VAL A 11 18.57 -40.45 58.05
CA VAL A 11 18.14 -39.10 57.65
C VAL A 11 18.93 -38.00 58.37
N ARG A 12 19.87 -37.34 57.69
CA ARG A 12 20.52 -36.09 58.16
C ARG A 12 19.54 -34.91 58.28
N PHE A 13 18.52 -34.86 57.43
CA PHE A 13 17.65 -33.69 57.29
C PHE A 13 16.28 -33.88 57.98
N ALA A 14 16.00 -33.13 59.04
CA ALA A 14 14.75 -33.25 59.79
C ALA A 14 13.51 -33.01 58.91
N GLY A 15 12.60 -34.00 58.85
CA GLY A 15 11.32 -33.89 58.12
C GLY A 15 11.43 -33.86 56.59
N LEU A 16 12.53 -34.37 56.02
CA LEU A 16 12.70 -34.51 54.58
C LEU A 16 11.64 -35.46 53.97
N GLN A 17 10.97 -35.00 52.91
CA GLN A 17 10.13 -35.84 52.05
C GLN A 17 10.96 -36.35 50.87
N GLY A 18 11.08 -37.68 50.72
CA GLY A 18 11.93 -38.34 49.72
C GLY A 18 13.21 -38.96 50.31
N ALA A 19 14.16 -39.30 49.44
CA ALA A 19 15.46 -39.86 49.85
C ALA A 19 16.61 -38.85 49.65
N SER A 20 17.70 -39.07 50.37
CA SER A 20 19.00 -38.43 50.15
C SER A 20 20.00 -39.43 49.60
N VAL A 21 21.05 -38.93 48.94
CA VAL A 21 22.17 -39.73 48.44
C VAL A 21 23.49 -39.11 48.88
N ARG A 22 24.51 -39.96 49.07
CA ARG A 22 25.86 -39.53 49.39
C ARG A 22 26.66 -39.24 48.12
N LEU A 23 27.19 -38.03 48.01
CA LEU A 23 28.06 -37.57 46.94
C LEU A 23 29.47 -38.19 47.05
N LEU A 24 30.27 -38.06 45.99
CA LEU A 24 31.65 -38.57 45.91
C LEU A 24 32.55 -38.09 47.07
N ASP A 25 32.34 -36.86 47.54
CA ASP A 25 33.09 -36.26 48.65
C ASP A 25 32.48 -36.57 50.04
N GLY A 26 31.49 -37.45 50.09
CA GLY A 26 30.83 -37.87 51.31
C GLY A 26 29.68 -36.96 51.76
N THR A 27 29.44 -35.83 51.10
CA THR A 27 28.33 -34.91 51.40
C THR A 27 26.98 -35.54 51.04
N GLU A 28 25.99 -35.46 51.93
CA GLU A 28 24.63 -35.93 51.62
C GLU A 28 23.78 -34.83 50.96
N ILE A 29 23.12 -35.18 49.85
CA ILE A 29 22.23 -34.29 49.09
C ILE A 29 20.80 -34.86 49.01
N PRO A 30 19.75 -34.07 49.28
CA PRO A 30 18.38 -34.49 49.00
C PRO A 30 18.11 -34.70 47.50
N LEU A 31 17.38 -35.75 47.13
CA LEU A 31 17.00 -36.01 45.73
C LEU A 31 15.96 -35.02 45.20
N ILE A 32 15.24 -34.32 46.07
CA ILE A 32 14.18 -33.39 45.71
C ILE A 32 14.54 -32.01 46.25
N GLY A 33 14.47 -31.00 45.38
CA GLY A 33 14.63 -29.62 45.77
C GLY A 33 13.70 -28.66 45.05
N LEU A 34 13.76 -27.39 45.44
CA LEU A 34 13.00 -26.31 44.82
C LEU A 34 13.94 -25.40 44.05
N GLY A 35 13.68 -25.23 42.75
CA GLY A 35 14.37 -24.21 41.94
C GLY A 35 13.77 -22.82 42.18
N THR A 36 14.62 -21.80 42.31
CA THR A 36 14.19 -20.43 42.64
C THR A 36 14.26 -19.46 41.46
N TYR A 37 14.65 -19.92 40.26
CA TYR A 37 14.73 -19.08 39.07
C TYR A 37 13.42 -18.34 38.78
N GLY A 38 13.47 -17.00 38.64
CA GLY A 38 12.29 -16.16 38.37
C GLY A 38 11.38 -15.92 39.58
N LEU A 39 11.87 -16.13 40.80
CA LEU A 39 11.28 -15.61 42.04
C LEU A 39 12.07 -14.36 42.46
N TRP A 40 11.69 -13.18 41.96
CA TRP A 40 12.42 -11.93 42.21
C TRP A 40 11.85 -11.09 43.35
N ASP A 41 10.54 -11.21 43.60
CA ASP A 41 9.89 -10.44 44.66
C ASP A 41 9.96 -11.20 45.99
N GLN A 42 10.34 -10.49 47.07
CA GLN A 42 10.42 -11.07 48.43
C GLN A 42 9.14 -11.80 48.85
N LYS A 43 7.97 -11.28 48.45
CA LYS A 43 6.67 -11.90 48.77
C LYS A 43 6.51 -13.26 48.09
N ASP A 44 6.86 -13.37 46.80
CA ASP A 44 6.76 -14.62 46.04
C ASP A 44 7.79 -15.64 46.56
N VAL A 45 8.99 -15.18 46.98
CA VAL A 45 10.01 -16.02 47.62
C VAL A 45 9.49 -16.55 48.97
N ASP A 46 9.01 -15.68 49.87
CA ASP A 46 8.49 -16.08 51.18
C ASP A 46 7.39 -17.14 51.05
N VAL A 47 6.43 -16.93 50.14
CA VAL A 47 5.31 -17.86 49.90
C VAL A 47 5.80 -19.20 49.37
N ALA A 48 6.73 -19.20 48.41
CA ALA A 48 7.24 -20.44 47.83
C ALA A 48 8.10 -21.23 48.83
N ILE A 49 8.96 -20.55 49.59
CA ILE A 49 9.83 -21.18 50.61
C ILE A 49 9.01 -21.72 51.78
N ASP A 50 7.99 -20.97 52.26
CA ASP A 50 7.11 -21.44 53.35
C ASP A 50 6.35 -22.70 52.94
N ALA A 51 5.78 -22.73 51.72
CA ALA A 51 5.10 -23.90 51.18
C ALA A 51 6.06 -25.10 50.99
N ALA A 52 7.28 -24.85 50.53
CA ALA A 52 8.27 -25.89 50.31
C ALA A 52 8.76 -26.51 51.63
N LEU A 53 9.08 -25.69 52.64
CA LEU A 53 9.46 -26.17 53.97
C LEU A 53 8.35 -27.00 54.61
N SER A 54 7.10 -26.51 54.52
CA SER A 54 5.89 -27.21 55.00
C SER A 54 5.68 -28.56 54.30
N SER A 55 6.02 -28.63 53.01
CA SER A 55 5.88 -29.84 52.19
C SER A 55 7.10 -30.77 52.27
N GLY A 56 8.07 -30.49 53.15
CA GLY A 56 9.23 -31.35 53.39
C GLY A 56 10.41 -31.18 52.43
N TYR A 57 10.44 -30.14 51.61
CA TYR A 57 11.62 -29.80 50.82
C TYR A 57 12.74 -29.32 51.74
N ARG A 58 13.97 -29.80 51.49
CA ARG A 58 15.18 -29.35 52.20
C ARG A 58 16.28 -28.85 51.27
N LEU A 59 16.21 -29.14 49.97
CA LEU A 59 17.15 -28.59 48.99
C LEU A 59 16.55 -27.35 48.30
N PHE A 60 17.33 -26.26 48.26
CA PHE A 60 16.96 -25.03 47.57
C PHE A 60 18.05 -24.66 46.56
N ASP A 61 17.65 -24.59 45.29
CA ASP A 61 18.55 -24.32 44.16
C ASP A 61 18.40 -22.88 43.68
N THR A 62 19.50 -22.14 43.74
CA THR A 62 19.63 -20.76 43.27
C THR A 62 20.85 -20.62 42.36
N ALA A 63 21.12 -19.39 41.92
CA ALA A 63 22.36 -19.00 41.25
C ALA A 63 22.58 -17.51 41.46
N ASN A 64 23.84 -17.06 41.45
CA ASN A 64 24.17 -15.65 41.51
C ASN A 64 23.48 -14.84 40.37
N TYR A 65 23.33 -15.46 39.20
CA TYR A 65 22.64 -14.87 38.05
C TYR A 65 21.14 -14.63 38.28
N TYR A 66 20.50 -15.34 39.21
CA TYR A 66 19.05 -15.23 39.44
C TYR A 66 18.65 -13.94 40.15
N ARG A 67 19.61 -13.26 40.79
CA ARG A 67 19.45 -11.99 41.51
C ARG A 67 18.37 -12.03 42.59
N ASN A 68 18.21 -13.17 43.26
CA ASN A 68 17.25 -13.38 44.35
C ASN A 68 17.83 -14.05 45.60
N GLU A 69 19.16 -14.14 45.71
CA GLU A 69 19.85 -14.77 46.84
C GLU A 69 19.64 -14.00 48.15
N LYS A 70 19.54 -12.66 48.07
CA LYS A 70 19.27 -11.80 49.22
C LYS A 70 17.88 -12.06 49.79
N GLU A 71 16.90 -12.20 48.92
CA GLU A 71 15.51 -12.48 49.25
C GLU A 71 15.38 -13.87 49.88
N LEU A 72 16.13 -14.86 49.37
CA LEU A 72 16.23 -16.19 49.96
C LEU A 72 16.86 -16.16 51.36
N GLY A 73 17.96 -15.42 51.55
CA GLY A 73 18.59 -15.25 52.86
C GLY A 73 17.61 -14.67 53.91
N ASN A 74 16.85 -13.63 53.52
CA ASN A 74 15.79 -13.07 54.35
C ASN A 74 14.68 -14.08 54.67
N ALA A 75 14.24 -14.84 53.66
CA ALA A 75 13.20 -15.84 53.81
C ALA A 75 13.63 -16.97 54.76
N PHE A 76 14.86 -17.47 54.64
CA PHE A 76 15.40 -18.49 55.55
C PHE A 76 15.49 -18.00 56.99
N LYS A 77 16.01 -16.78 57.20
CA LYS A 77 16.09 -16.16 58.54
C LYS A 77 14.72 -16.07 59.21
N LYS A 78 13.67 -15.80 58.43
CA LYS A 78 12.29 -15.66 58.90
C LYS A 78 11.57 -17.00 59.09
N LEU A 79 11.73 -17.93 58.15
CA LEU A 79 10.88 -19.12 58.03
C LEU A 79 11.48 -20.39 58.64
N LEU A 80 12.80 -20.52 58.74
CA LEU A 80 13.40 -21.70 59.39
C LEU A 80 12.96 -21.85 60.86
N PRO A 81 12.95 -20.78 61.70
CA PRO A 81 12.46 -20.88 63.07
C PRO A 81 10.97 -21.24 63.14
N LYS A 82 10.16 -20.75 62.20
CA LYS A 82 8.71 -21.05 62.10
C LYS A 82 8.46 -22.56 61.92
N HIS A 83 9.34 -23.26 61.20
CA HIS A 83 9.25 -24.70 60.93
C HIS A 83 10.10 -25.55 61.89
N ASN A 84 10.68 -24.95 62.94
CA ASN A 84 11.59 -25.59 63.88
C ASN A 84 12.82 -26.24 63.21
N LEU A 85 13.34 -25.57 62.17
CA LEU A 85 14.51 -25.99 61.39
C LEU A 85 15.67 -25.01 61.61
N LYS A 86 16.89 -25.52 61.45
CA LYS A 86 18.13 -24.75 61.47
C LYS A 86 18.76 -24.71 60.08
N ARG A 87 19.81 -23.88 59.92
CA ARG A 87 20.58 -23.80 58.67
C ARG A 87 21.16 -25.16 58.25
N GLU A 88 21.53 -26.01 59.20
CA GLU A 88 22.08 -27.35 58.94
C GLU A 88 21.05 -28.38 58.43
N ASP A 89 19.75 -28.10 58.63
CA ASP A 89 18.65 -28.94 58.17
C ASP A 89 18.25 -28.67 56.71
N ILE A 90 18.80 -27.64 56.08
CA ILE A 90 18.58 -27.31 54.67
C ILE A 90 19.87 -27.40 53.86
N PHE A 91 19.73 -27.67 52.57
CA PHE A 91 20.81 -27.81 51.61
C PHE A 91 20.70 -26.71 50.55
N ILE A 92 21.67 -25.79 50.52
CA ILE A 92 21.66 -24.67 49.58
C ILE A 92 22.60 -24.95 48.41
N VAL A 93 22.07 -24.89 47.19
CA VAL A 93 22.85 -24.95 45.95
C VAL A 93 22.89 -23.56 45.33
N THR A 94 24.07 -23.04 44.99
CA THR A 94 24.20 -21.86 44.13
C THR A 94 25.19 -22.11 42.98
N LYS A 95 25.26 -21.15 42.05
CA LYS A 95 26.08 -21.26 40.84
C LYS A 95 26.77 -19.95 40.53
N ALA A 96 28.04 -20.04 40.11
CA ALA A 96 28.78 -18.92 39.55
C ALA A 96 29.07 -19.13 38.06
N ASN A 97 29.10 -18.02 37.32
CA ASN A 97 29.37 -18.01 35.88
C ASN A 97 30.85 -17.75 35.64
N ILE A 98 31.39 -18.31 34.56
CA ILE A 98 32.68 -17.89 34.02
C ILE A 98 32.50 -16.49 33.41
N ARG A 99 33.38 -15.55 33.79
CA ARG A 99 33.41 -14.18 33.24
C ARG A 99 34.85 -13.74 32.99
N SER A 100 35.17 -13.34 31.75
CA SER A 100 36.44 -12.71 31.39
C SER A 100 36.30 -11.20 31.11
N PRO A 101 37.40 -10.41 31.15
CA PRO A 101 38.73 -10.78 31.69
C PRO A 101 38.70 -10.95 33.22
N ASN A 102 39.72 -11.62 33.80
CA ASN A 102 39.89 -11.90 35.23
C ASN A 102 38.92 -12.94 35.83
N VAL A 103 39.04 -14.19 35.38
CA VAL A 103 38.15 -15.29 35.78
C VAL A 103 38.17 -15.53 37.30
N GLU A 104 39.34 -15.51 37.93
CA GLU A 104 39.50 -15.83 39.35
C GLU A 104 38.87 -14.76 40.25
N ASP A 105 39.19 -13.48 40.03
CA ASP A 105 38.67 -12.37 40.84
C ASP A 105 37.14 -12.30 40.76
N ASN A 106 36.60 -12.48 39.55
CA ASN A 106 35.16 -12.54 39.35
C ASN A 106 34.53 -13.73 40.09
N ALA A 107 35.16 -14.89 40.08
CA ALA A 107 34.68 -16.06 40.79
C ALA A 107 34.70 -15.86 42.31
N MET A 108 35.79 -15.33 42.87
CA MET A 108 35.91 -15.02 44.30
C MET A 108 34.81 -14.05 44.75
N ALA A 109 34.64 -12.93 44.03
CA ALA A 109 33.61 -11.95 44.32
C ALA A 109 32.18 -12.55 44.27
N MET A 110 31.91 -13.46 43.31
CA MET A 110 30.60 -14.12 43.22
C MET A 110 30.34 -15.07 44.40
N VAL A 111 31.35 -15.81 44.86
CA VAL A 111 31.23 -16.70 46.02
C VAL A 111 30.95 -15.89 47.29
N GLU A 112 31.77 -14.86 47.55
CA GLU A 112 31.63 -13.99 48.71
C GLU A 112 30.28 -13.27 48.74
N HIS A 113 29.85 -12.74 47.60
CA HIS A 113 28.52 -12.14 47.46
C HIS A 113 27.41 -13.14 47.78
N SER A 114 27.52 -14.38 47.31
CA SER A 114 26.48 -15.40 47.54
C SER A 114 26.37 -15.75 49.03
N ILE A 115 27.50 -15.91 49.72
CA ILE A 115 27.59 -16.15 51.17
C ILE A 115 26.93 -14.99 51.94
N GLN A 116 27.27 -13.75 51.59
CA GLN A 116 26.72 -12.55 52.21
C GLN A 116 25.21 -12.40 51.95
N ALA A 117 24.76 -12.56 50.71
CA ALA A 117 23.37 -12.41 50.30
C ALA A 117 22.46 -13.45 50.97
N LEU A 118 22.91 -14.71 51.00
CA LEU A 118 22.20 -15.82 51.66
C LEU A 118 22.28 -15.74 53.20
N GLN A 119 23.07 -14.82 53.76
CA GLN A 119 23.26 -14.63 55.20
C GLN A 119 23.69 -15.92 55.91
N THR A 120 24.69 -16.60 55.34
CA THR A 120 25.19 -17.88 55.87
C THR A 120 26.72 -17.90 55.92
N ASN A 121 27.31 -18.82 56.69
CA ASN A 121 28.76 -18.96 56.79
C ASN A 121 29.33 -20.03 55.84
N TYR A 122 28.45 -20.86 55.24
CA TYR A 122 28.85 -21.90 54.30
C TYR A 122 27.74 -22.20 53.28
N ILE A 123 28.14 -22.69 52.10
CA ILE A 123 27.24 -23.17 51.05
C ILE A 123 27.42 -24.69 50.92
N ASP A 124 26.32 -25.43 50.78
CA ASP A 124 26.38 -26.89 50.71
C ASP A 124 26.91 -27.39 49.36
N LEU A 125 26.50 -26.76 48.26
CA LEU A 125 26.98 -27.07 46.92
C LEU A 125 27.12 -25.82 46.06
N LEU A 126 28.30 -25.62 45.48
CA LEU A 126 28.54 -24.59 44.47
C LEU A 126 28.82 -25.24 43.11
N LEU A 127 28.11 -24.77 42.07
CA LEU A 127 28.27 -25.29 40.70
C LEU A 127 28.84 -24.23 39.76
N VAL A 128 29.68 -24.64 38.82
CA VAL A 128 30.00 -23.80 37.64
C VAL A 128 28.79 -23.83 36.73
N HIS A 129 28.13 -22.70 36.51
CA HIS A 129 26.80 -22.62 35.91
C HIS A 129 26.75 -23.05 34.43
N TYR A 130 27.80 -22.71 33.66
CA TYR A 130 27.98 -23.08 32.26
C TYR A 130 29.44 -23.39 31.96
N PRO A 131 29.72 -24.26 30.96
CA PRO A 131 31.08 -24.62 30.60
C PRO A 131 31.83 -23.54 29.80
N LYS A 132 31.18 -22.44 29.43
CA LYS A 132 31.75 -21.40 28.55
C LYS A 132 31.64 -20.01 29.18
N ASP A 133 32.50 -19.11 28.72
CA ASP A 133 32.38 -17.70 29.04
C ASP A 133 31.15 -17.08 28.37
N TRP A 134 30.58 -16.08 29.02
CA TRP A 134 29.38 -15.40 28.54
C TRP A 134 29.62 -14.78 27.15
N GLY A 135 28.71 -15.03 26.21
CA GLY A 135 28.81 -14.50 24.85
C GLY A 135 29.85 -15.18 23.95
N THR A 136 30.58 -16.19 24.45
CA THR A 136 31.54 -16.95 23.64
C THR A 136 30.94 -18.22 23.06
N SER A 137 31.53 -18.70 21.95
CA SER A 137 31.24 -20.04 21.44
C SER A 137 31.79 -21.10 22.39
N ASP A 138 31.08 -22.22 22.55
CA ASP A 138 31.52 -23.37 23.33
C ASP A 138 32.88 -23.92 22.85
N LYS A 139 33.20 -23.73 21.57
CA LYS A 139 34.47 -24.14 20.93
C LYS A 139 35.62 -23.14 21.09
N ASN A 140 35.44 -22.07 21.85
CA ASN A 140 36.52 -21.09 22.06
C ASN A 140 37.71 -21.76 22.76
N ALA A 141 38.90 -21.61 22.20
CA ALA A 141 40.15 -22.21 22.69
C ALA A 141 40.50 -21.79 24.13
N LYS A 142 39.99 -20.66 24.62
CA LYS A 142 40.20 -20.19 26.00
C LYS A 142 39.29 -20.85 27.03
N ASN A 143 38.18 -21.47 26.60
CA ASN A 143 37.20 -22.03 27.53
C ASN A 143 37.76 -23.14 28.44
N PRO A 144 38.58 -24.11 27.95
CA PRO A 144 39.18 -25.12 28.83
C PRO A 144 40.01 -24.50 29.95
N GLU A 145 40.83 -23.50 29.64
CA GLU A 145 41.63 -22.78 30.63
C GLU A 145 40.73 -22.05 31.64
N HIS A 146 39.70 -21.32 31.16
CA HIS A 146 38.78 -20.60 32.04
C HIS A 146 37.96 -21.54 32.95
N ARG A 147 37.55 -22.71 32.45
CA ARG A 147 36.88 -23.76 33.26
C ARG A 147 37.76 -24.21 34.41
N MET A 148 39.04 -24.50 34.12
CA MET A 148 40.01 -24.90 35.15
C MET A 148 40.24 -23.78 36.17
N ARG A 149 40.41 -22.52 35.70
CA ARG A 149 40.67 -21.36 36.58
C ARG A 149 39.53 -21.08 37.56
N ILE A 150 38.27 -21.05 37.11
CA ILE A 150 37.13 -20.88 38.02
C ILE A 150 37.02 -22.04 39.01
N TYR A 151 37.29 -23.26 38.56
CA TYR A 151 37.13 -24.45 39.39
C TYR A 151 38.18 -24.48 40.51
N ARG A 152 39.42 -24.05 40.25
CA ARG A 152 40.45 -23.89 41.29
C ARG A 152 40.05 -22.90 42.38
N VAL A 153 39.35 -21.83 42.05
CA VAL A 153 38.80 -20.91 43.07
C VAL A 153 37.81 -21.66 43.96
N PHE A 154 36.95 -22.52 43.39
CA PHE A 154 36.00 -23.30 44.20
C PHE A 154 36.73 -24.30 45.12
N GLU A 155 37.84 -24.87 44.68
CA GLU A 155 38.69 -25.74 45.52
C GLU A 155 39.25 -25.00 46.74
N GLN A 156 39.68 -23.75 46.57
CA GLN A 156 40.18 -22.92 47.67
C GLN A 156 39.09 -22.67 48.72
N TYR A 157 37.86 -22.35 48.30
CA TYR A 157 36.73 -22.17 49.24
C TYR A 157 36.20 -23.49 49.81
N LYS A 158 36.46 -24.63 49.16
CA LYS A 158 36.18 -25.95 49.74
C LYS A 158 37.21 -26.32 50.81
N ASP A 159 38.49 -26.10 50.52
CA ASP A 159 39.60 -26.38 51.44
C ASP A 159 39.53 -25.50 52.70
N ASN A 160 39.02 -24.27 52.60
CA ASN A 160 38.82 -23.38 53.77
C ASN A 160 37.48 -23.60 54.52
N GLY A 161 36.65 -24.53 54.07
CA GLY A 161 35.39 -24.90 54.73
C GLY A 161 34.17 -24.03 54.38
N SER A 162 34.31 -23.00 53.53
CA SER A 162 33.18 -22.16 53.09
C SER A 162 32.23 -22.90 52.13
N LEU A 163 32.72 -23.92 51.42
CA LEU A 163 31.93 -24.81 50.55
C LEU A 163 32.04 -26.25 51.05
N ARG A 164 30.91 -26.96 51.17
CA ARG A 164 30.94 -28.40 51.51
C ARG A 164 31.22 -29.28 50.30
N SER A 165 30.58 -28.98 49.17
CA SER A 165 30.74 -29.71 47.91
C SER A 165 30.80 -28.77 46.71
N ILE A 166 31.43 -29.24 45.63
CA ILE A 166 31.63 -28.47 44.40
C ILE A 166 31.31 -29.33 43.17
N GLY A 167 30.71 -28.72 42.16
CA GLY A 167 30.27 -29.43 40.96
C GLY A 167 30.12 -28.52 39.74
N VAL A 168 29.40 -29.01 38.74
CA VAL A 168 29.21 -28.33 37.46
C VAL A 168 27.74 -28.37 37.01
N SER A 169 27.37 -27.47 36.10
CA SER A 169 26.03 -27.39 35.51
C SER A 169 26.15 -27.17 34.01
N ASN A 170 25.34 -27.87 33.22
CA ASN A 170 25.33 -27.87 31.76
C ASN A 170 26.60 -28.42 31.10
N TYR A 171 27.33 -29.31 31.78
CA TYR A 171 28.57 -29.91 31.26
C TYR A 171 28.27 -31.18 30.47
N GLU A 172 28.92 -31.33 29.32
CA GLU A 172 29.00 -32.57 28.54
C GLU A 172 30.16 -33.42 29.06
N SER A 173 30.21 -34.71 28.69
CA SER A 173 31.29 -35.63 29.08
C SER A 173 32.69 -35.06 28.80
N ARG A 174 32.89 -34.48 27.60
CA ARG A 174 34.16 -33.83 27.21
C ARG A 174 34.59 -32.72 28.16
N HIS A 175 33.65 -31.92 28.67
CA HIS A 175 33.96 -30.81 29.59
C HIS A 175 34.37 -31.33 30.97
N ILE A 176 33.79 -32.45 31.39
CA ILE A 176 34.13 -33.10 32.65
C ILE A 176 35.51 -33.74 32.53
N ASP A 177 35.81 -34.42 31.42
CA ASP A 177 37.14 -35.02 31.18
C ASP A 177 38.26 -33.98 31.24
N GLU A 178 38.07 -32.78 30.68
CA GLU A 178 39.04 -31.68 30.77
C GLU A 178 39.33 -31.23 32.22
N LEU A 179 38.33 -31.28 33.10
CA LEU A 179 38.51 -31.00 34.53
C LEU A 179 39.06 -32.22 35.29
N TRP A 180 38.73 -33.43 34.86
CA TRP A 180 38.92 -34.66 35.64
C TRP A 180 40.37 -34.91 36.06
N ASP A 181 41.31 -34.59 35.19
CA ASP A 181 42.75 -34.80 35.40
C ASP A 181 43.47 -33.54 35.93
N THR A 182 42.81 -32.38 35.96
CA THR A 182 43.43 -31.09 36.28
C THR A 182 43.09 -30.54 37.66
N VAL A 183 42.04 -31.07 38.30
CA VAL A 183 41.50 -30.59 39.58
C VAL A 183 41.80 -31.58 40.72
N LYS A 184 42.04 -31.05 41.92
CA LYS A 184 42.25 -31.80 43.17
C LYS A 184 40.95 -32.45 43.66
N HIS A 185 39.84 -31.71 43.63
CA HIS A 185 38.51 -32.15 44.06
C HIS A 185 37.63 -32.39 42.83
N ARG A 186 37.28 -33.65 42.54
CA ARG A 186 36.47 -33.96 41.35
C ARG A 186 35.04 -33.42 41.46
N PRO A 187 34.40 -33.01 40.33
CA PRO A 187 33.01 -32.61 40.31
C PRO A 187 32.08 -33.69 40.85
N THR A 188 31.35 -33.37 41.92
CA THR A 188 30.46 -34.33 42.59
C THR A 188 29.05 -34.37 42.01
N VAL A 189 28.63 -33.27 41.39
CA VAL A 189 27.30 -33.09 40.78
C VAL A 189 27.45 -32.53 39.37
N ASN A 190 26.65 -33.04 38.43
CA ASN A 190 26.39 -32.41 37.14
C ASN A 190 24.89 -32.11 37.00
N GLN A 191 24.53 -30.82 37.02
CA GLN A 191 23.15 -30.39 36.87
C GLN A 191 22.83 -30.07 35.40
N CYS A 192 21.85 -30.74 34.78
CA CYS A 192 21.51 -30.57 33.37
C CYS A 192 19.98 -30.57 33.16
N GLU A 193 19.54 -30.02 32.02
CA GLU A 193 18.14 -30.12 31.62
C GLU A 193 17.83 -31.59 31.28
N PHE A 194 16.79 -32.13 31.91
CA PHE A 194 16.41 -33.53 31.75
C PHE A 194 14.90 -33.72 31.93
N HIS A 195 14.24 -34.33 30.94
CA HIS A 195 12.82 -34.67 30.90
C HIS A 195 12.56 -35.63 29.72
N PRO A 196 11.37 -36.23 29.52
CA PRO A 196 11.15 -37.24 28.47
C PRO A 196 11.55 -36.83 27.03
N HIS A 197 11.43 -35.55 26.67
CA HIS A 197 11.89 -35.04 25.37
C HIS A 197 13.42 -34.78 25.26
N LEU A 198 14.17 -34.88 26.35
CA LEU A 198 15.62 -34.68 26.44
C LEU A 198 16.21 -35.59 27.54
N THR A 199 16.60 -36.81 27.18
CA THR A 199 17.02 -37.85 28.14
C THR A 199 18.53 -38.08 28.21
N ARG A 200 19.30 -37.52 27.26
CA ARG A 200 20.79 -37.45 27.29
C ARG A 200 21.47 -38.76 27.75
N PRO A 201 21.18 -39.92 27.13
CA PRO A 201 21.57 -41.23 27.64
C PRO A 201 23.09 -41.41 27.80
N ASN A 202 23.87 -40.85 26.87
CA ASN A 202 25.34 -40.92 26.94
C ASN A 202 25.91 -40.17 28.15
N LEU A 203 25.35 -38.98 28.45
CA LEU A 203 25.82 -38.15 29.56
C LEU A 203 25.40 -38.75 30.91
N SER A 204 24.15 -39.22 31.03
CA SER A 204 23.67 -39.83 32.28
C SER A 204 24.42 -41.14 32.59
N ALA A 205 24.70 -41.97 31.58
CA ALA A 205 25.53 -43.16 31.73
C ALA A 205 26.97 -42.81 32.13
N TYR A 206 27.56 -41.79 31.51
CA TYR A 206 28.90 -41.29 31.85
C TYR A 206 28.97 -40.79 33.31
N CYS A 207 28.01 -39.97 33.74
CA CYS A 207 27.92 -39.50 35.12
C CYS A 207 27.79 -40.67 36.11
N LYS A 208 26.98 -41.69 35.77
CA LYS A 208 26.83 -42.90 36.59
C LYS A 208 28.13 -43.69 36.69
N GLN A 209 28.87 -43.86 35.60
CA GLN A 209 30.16 -44.57 35.58
C GLN A 209 31.20 -43.85 36.45
N LYS A 210 31.22 -42.52 36.43
CA LYS A 210 32.17 -41.68 37.19
C LYS A 210 31.70 -41.36 38.62
N ASN A 211 30.57 -41.92 39.05
CA ASN A 211 29.93 -41.65 40.35
C ASN A 211 29.64 -40.16 40.60
N ILE A 212 29.27 -39.44 39.53
CA ILE A 212 28.82 -38.04 39.58
C ILE A 212 27.30 -38.05 39.72
N PHE A 213 26.78 -37.34 40.72
CA PHE A 213 25.35 -37.23 40.92
C PHE A 213 24.71 -36.38 39.81
N PHE A 214 23.80 -36.98 39.06
CA PHE A 214 23.10 -36.30 37.97
C PHE A 214 21.81 -35.66 38.50
N GLN A 215 21.66 -34.35 38.29
CA GLN A 215 20.51 -33.58 38.79
C GLN A 215 19.80 -32.85 37.63
N ALA A 216 18.49 -33.06 37.51
CA ALA A 216 17.62 -32.46 36.53
C ALA A 216 17.15 -31.08 36.96
N HIS A 217 17.61 -30.04 36.25
CA HIS A 217 16.89 -28.76 36.21
C HIS A 217 15.84 -28.76 35.09
N THR A 218 14.83 -27.92 35.22
CA THR A 218 13.67 -27.89 34.31
C THR A 218 13.00 -29.28 34.12
N PRO A 219 12.78 -30.10 35.17
CA PRO A 219 12.22 -31.45 35.01
C PRO A 219 10.79 -31.47 34.43
N LEU A 220 10.11 -30.32 34.49
CA LEU A 220 8.77 -30.12 33.94
C LEU A 220 8.77 -29.51 32.52
N GLY A 221 9.91 -29.41 31.85
CA GLY A 221 10.01 -28.88 30.47
C GLY A 221 9.42 -27.49 30.28
N ALA A 222 9.61 -26.60 31.26
CA ALA A 222 9.11 -25.22 31.28
C ALA A 222 7.59 -25.08 30.99
N ASN A 223 6.78 -26.07 31.36
CA ASN A 223 5.34 -26.14 31.04
C ASN A 223 5.04 -26.11 29.53
N SER A 224 5.96 -26.60 28.68
CA SER A 224 5.75 -26.63 27.24
C SER A 224 4.51 -27.46 26.88
N SER A 225 3.61 -26.85 26.10
CA SER A 225 2.42 -27.51 25.59
C SER A 225 2.75 -28.80 24.82
N SER A 226 3.89 -28.82 24.13
CA SER A 226 4.35 -30.00 23.38
C SER A 226 4.67 -31.20 24.28
N LEU A 227 5.19 -30.97 25.48
CA LEU A 227 5.45 -32.04 26.46
C LEU A 227 4.16 -32.43 27.19
N TYR A 228 3.36 -31.46 27.62
CA TYR A 228 2.14 -31.72 28.41
C TYR A 228 0.99 -32.35 27.60
N LYS A 229 1.00 -32.19 26.27
CA LYS A 229 0.00 -32.79 25.39
C LYS A 229 0.50 -34.06 24.68
N ASP A 230 1.71 -34.54 25.00
CA ASP A 230 2.21 -35.77 24.38
C ASP A 230 1.28 -36.94 24.74
N PRO A 231 0.72 -37.66 23.74
CA PRO A 231 -0.28 -38.69 23.97
C PRO A 231 0.17 -39.77 24.95
N LEU A 232 1.46 -40.14 24.93
CA LEU A 232 1.99 -41.15 25.83
C LEU A 232 1.97 -40.65 27.28
N ILE A 233 2.45 -39.44 27.54
CA ILE A 233 2.48 -38.83 28.88
C ILE A 233 1.06 -38.67 29.42
N VAL A 234 0.11 -38.21 28.60
CA VAL A 234 -1.30 -38.07 28.99
C VAL A 234 -1.93 -39.43 29.31
N SER A 235 -1.63 -40.47 28.52
CA SER A 235 -2.13 -41.82 28.76
C SER A 235 -1.58 -42.42 30.06
N THR A 236 -0.29 -42.22 30.34
CA THR A 236 0.36 -42.67 31.59
C THR A 236 -0.20 -41.93 32.80
N ALA A 237 -0.42 -40.62 32.70
CA ALA A 237 -1.06 -39.82 33.76
C ALA A 237 -2.46 -40.33 34.11
N LYS A 238 -3.28 -40.64 33.09
CA LYS A 238 -4.62 -41.24 33.30
C LYS A 238 -4.54 -42.61 33.95
N LYS A 239 -3.61 -43.47 33.52
CA LYS A 239 -3.43 -44.83 34.06
C LYS A 239 -3.09 -44.81 35.55
N HIS A 240 -2.21 -43.91 35.96
CA HIS A 240 -1.76 -43.77 37.36
C HIS A 240 -2.63 -42.84 38.22
N LYS A 241 -3.71 -42.28 37.66
CA LYS A 241 -4.56 -41.25 38.32
C LYS A 241 -3.74 -40.10 38.92
N ALA A 242 -2.66 -39.73 38.24
CA ALA A 242 -1.69 -38.72 38.67
C ALA A 242 -1.72 -37.51 37.73
N THR A 243 -1.24 -36.36 38.21
CA THR A 243 -1.07 -35.19 37.36
C THR A 243 0.13 -35.35 36.43
N ILE A 244 0.12 -34.65 35.30
CA ILE A 244 1.26 -34.68 34.36
C ILE A 244 2.59 -34.29 35.04
N PRO A 245 2.66 -33.22 35.87
CA PRO A 245 3.87 -32.91 36.63
C PRO A 245 4.36 -34.08 37.49
N GLN A 246 3.46 -34.80 38.17
CA GLN A 246 3.84 -35.96 38.99
C GLN A 246 4.44 -37.09 38.13
N ILE A 247 3.89 -37.38 36.95
CA ILE A 247 4.49 -38.36 36.02
C ILE A 247 5.89 -37.94 35.59
N LEU A 248 6.08 -36.66 35.23
CA LEU A 248 7.39 -36.14 34.78
C LEU A 248 8.45 -36.19 35.89
N LEU A 249 8.06 -35.89 37.14
CA LEU A 249 8.95 -35.96 38.30
C LEU A 249 9.26 -37.41 38.66
N ALA A 250 8.26 -38.30 38.68
CA ALA A 250 8.43 -39.73 38.94
C ALA A 250 9.35 -40.40 37.92
N PHE A 251 9.21 -40.05 36.64
CA PHE A 251 10.08 -40.51 35.56
C PHE A 251 11.56 -40.22 35.84
N SER A 252 11.88 -39.00 36.29
CA SER A 252 13.28 -38.62 36.57
C SER A 252 13.76 -39.28 37.87
N TYR A 253 12.93 -39.27 38.91
CA TYR A 253 13.27 -39.79 40.23
C TYR A 253 13.53 -41.30 40.25
N GLN A 254 12.70 -42.11 39.58
CA GLN A 254 12.89 -43.56 39.52
C GLN A 254 14.15 -43.98 38.76
N GLN A 255 14.67 -43.10 37.90
CA GLN A 255 15.95 -43.30 37.22
C GLN A 255 17.15 -42.91 38.10
N GLY A 256 16.92 -42.47 39.33
CA GLY A 256 17.97 -42.04 40.26
C GLY A 256 18.47 -40.62 40.01
N VAL A 257 17.74 -39.82 39.25
CA VAL A 257 18.09 -38.42 38.93
C VAL A 257 17.50 -37.50 39.98
N GLY A 258 18.32 -36.63 40.58
CA GLY A 258 17.83 -35.58 41.47
C GLY A 258 16.96 -34.59 40.72
N ILE A 259 15.88 -34.08 41.32
CA ILE A 259 14.91 -33.21 40.65
C ILE A 259 14.77 -31.87 41.38
N ILE A 260 14.75 -30.78 40.61
CA ILE A 260 14.52 -29.43 41.14
C ILE A 260 13.41 -28.69 40.36
N PRO A 261 12.13 -29.09 40.54
CA PRO A 261 11.01 -28.33 39.97
C PRO A 261 10.94 -26.91 40.55
N LYS A 262 10.51 -25.97 39.71
CA LYS A 262 10.24 -24.58 40.10
C LYS A 262 8.73 -24.36 40.16
N SER A 263 8.23 -23.78 41.25
CA SER A 263 6.87 -23.24 41.34
C SER A 263 6.84 -22.04 42.27
N LYS A 264 5.88 -21.14 42.03
CA LYS A 264 5.53 -20.07 42.97
C LYS A 264 4.15 -20.24 43.60
N ASN A 265 3.39 -21.23 43.12
CA ASN A 265 2.06 -21.54 43.63
C ASN A 265 2.20 -22.60 44.74
N PRO A 266 1.78 -22.31 45.99
CA PRO A 266 1.83 -23.25 47.12
C PRO A 266 1.19 -24.60 46.85
N GLU A 267 0.02 -24.64 46.22
CA GLU A 267 -0.71 -25.88 45.94
C GLU A 267 0.05 -26.80 44.98
N ARG A 268 0.77 -26.20 44.02
CA ARG A 268 1.63 -26.97 43.11
C ARG A 268 2.88 -27.47 43.81
N ILE A 269 3.43 -26.70 44.75
CA ILE A 269 4.61 -27.11 45.52
C ILE A 269 4.28 -28.32 46.39
N SER A 270 3.14 -28.29 47.09
CA SER A 270 2.69 -29.44 47.88
C SER A 270 2.34 -30.64 47.00
N SER A 271 1.53 -30.43 45.95
CA SER A 271 1.09 -31.50 45.04
C SER A 271 2.26 -32.15 44.28
N ASN A 272 3.35 -31.41 44.05
CA ASN A 272 4.53 -31.94 43.39
C ASN A 272 5.21 -33.02 44.21
N VAL A 273 5.05 -33.08 45.54
CA VAL A 273 5.66 -34.11 46.42
C VAL A 273 4.92 -35.44 46.33
N ASP A 274 3.62 -35.41 46.04
CA ASP A 274 2.77 -36.61 45.92
C ASP A 274 3.20 -37.54 44.78
N PHE A 275 4.10 -37.09 43.90
CA PHE A 275 4.73 -37.95 42.88
C PHE A 275 5.46 -39.16 43.49
N LEU A 276 5.87 -39.10 44.76
CA LEU A 276 6.46 -40.22 45.49
C LEU A 276 5.51 -41.43 45.60
N ASN A 277 4.20 -41.21 45.46
CA ASN A 277 3.18 -42.27 45.43
C ASN A 277 3.01 -42.90 44.05
N VAL A 278 3.66 -42.34 43.00
CA VAL A 278 3.57 -42.83 41.62
C VAL A 278 4.73 -43.79 41.36
N ASN A 279 4.42 -45.05 41.04
CA ASN A 279 5.40 -46.08 40.72
C ASN A 279 5.23 -46.51 39.25
N LEU A 280 6.02 -45.93 38.34
CA LEU A 280 5.99 -46.32 36.92
C LEU A 280 6.65 -47.70 36.75
N SER A 281 6.11 -48.51 35.83
CA SER A 281 6.70 -49.79 35.48
C SER A 281 7.99 -49.62 34.67
N GLN A 282 8.82 -50.66 34.61
CA GLN A 282 10.05 -50.62 33.82
C GLN A 282 9.78 -50.34 32.34
N GLU A 283 8.70 -50.91 31.80
CA GLU A 283 8.26 -50.71 30.43
C GLU A 283 7.84 -49.26 30.19
N GLU A 284 7.10 -48.65 31.12
CA GLU A 284 6.67 -47.25 31.04
C GLU A 284 7.86 -46.29 31.07
N VAL A 285 8.86 -46.54 31.93
CA VAL A 285 10.10 -45.74 31.97
C VAL A 285 10.87 -45.86 30.65
N THR A 286 10.95 -47.06 30.06
CA THR A 286 11.58 -47.27 28.75
C THR A 286 10.82 -46.56 27.63
N GLN A 287 9.48 -46.62 27.62
CA GLN A 287 8.65 -45.92 26.63
C GLN A 287 8.79 -44.40 26.75
N LEU A 288 8.78 -43.86 27.97
CA LEU A 288 8.99 -42.42 28.20
C LEU A 288 10.41 -41.98 27.82
N ASN A 289 11.42 -42.83 28.03
CA ASN A 289 12.78 -42.56 27.57
C ASN A 289 12.91 -42.51 26.05
N ALA A 290 12.10 -43.31 25.34
CA ALA A 290 12.06 -43.32 23.87
C ALA A 290 11.40 -42.06 23.26
N LEU A 291 10.74 -41.21 24.07
CA LEU A 291 10.21 -39.92 23.62
C LEU A 291 11.31 -38.85 23.38
N ASN A 292 12.58 -39.20 23.59
CA ASN A 292 13.68 -38.27 23.41
C ASN A 292 13.71 -37.69 22.00
N LYS A 293 13.55 -36.37 21.90
CA LYS A 293 13.58 -35.59 20.66
C LYS A 293 14.79 -34.65 20.61
N GLU A 294 15.70 -34.78 21.59
CA GLU A 294 16.81 -33.85 21.85
C GLU A 294 16.36 -32.37 21.98
N LYS A 295 15.11 -32.17 22.39
CA LYS A 295 14.50 -30.84 22.44
C LYS A 295 14.76 -30.19 23.80
N ARG A 296 15.49 -29.07 23.79
CA ARG A 296 15.70 -28.21 24.96
C ARG A 296 14.53 -27.24 25.13
N TYR A 297 14.07 -27.05 26.36
CA TYR A 297 13.07 -26.03 26.73
C TYR A 297 13.69 -24.88 27.53
N SER A 298 14.78 -25.13 28.25
CA SER A 298 15.65 -24.08 28.79
C SER A 298 16.76 -23.76 27.79
N ASP A 299 16.42 -23.02 26.73
CA ASP A 299 17.44 -22.46 25.83
C ASP A 299 18.03 -21.19 26.47
N CYS A 300 19.08 -21.41 27.23
CA CYS A 300 19.96 -20.40 27.85
C CYS A 300 21.09 -19.95 26.89
N ASP A 301 21.07 -20.40 25.64
CA ASP A 301 21.95 -19.93 24.56
C ASP A 301 21.60 -18.48 24.17
N GLY A 302 21.78 -17.53 25.09
CA GLY A 302 21.89 -16.10 24.81
C GLY A 302 20.73 -15.42 24.05
N LYS A 303 19.67 -16.14 23.69
CA LYS A 303 18.49 -15.59 23.04
C LYS A 303 17.56 -15.11 24.14
N ARG A 304 17.89 -13.92 24.67
CA ARG A 304 16.86 -13.05 25.25
C ARG A 304 15.67 -13.04 24.31
N LEU A 305 14.46 -12.98 24.90
CA LEU A 305 13.21 -12.64 24.22
C LEU A 305 13.50 -11.71 23.04
N ALA A 306 13.50 -12.24 21.82
CA ALA A 306 13.80 -11.42 20.66
C ALA A 306 12.60 -10.49 20.47
N ASN A 307 12.74 -9.23 20.91
CA ASN A 307 11.81 -8.20 20.49
C ASN A 307 12.00 -8.06 18.98
N ARG A 308 11.00 -8.52 18.22
CA ARG A 308 10.95 -8.33 16.78
C ARG A 308 10.32 -6.97 16.52
N LEU A 309 10.90 -6.20 15.63
CA LEU A 309 10.41 -4.89 15.26
C LEU A 309 9.78 -4.99 13.86
N LEU A 310 8.50 -4.65 13.75
CA LEU A 310 7.77 -4.63 12.49
C LEU A 310 7.87 -3.25 11.86
N PHE A 311 8.61 -3.15 10.75
CA PHE A 311 8.75 -1.92 9.99
C PHE A 311 7.98 -2.01 8.68
N GLU A 312 7.04 -1.07 8.49
CA GLU A 312 6.21 -1.00 7.29
C GLU A 312 6.80 0.00 6.30
N THR A 313 6.88 -0.39 5.03
CA THR A 313 7.40 0.46 3.94
C THR A 313 6.45 0.42 2.74
N SER A 314 6.60 1.39 1.83
CA SER A 314 5.86 1.40 0.56
C SER A 314 6.12 0.15 -0.29
N ALA A 315 7.30 -0.46 -0.16
CA ALA A 315 7.64 -1.68 -0.90
C ALA A 315 7.27 -2.98 -0.18
N GLY A 316 6.94 -2.95 1.12
CA GLY A 316 6.67 -4.18 1.86
C GLY A 316 6.86 -4.10 3.37
N TYR A 317 6.92 -5.27 4.00
CA TYR A 317 7.08 -5.44 5.44
C TYR A 317 8.48 -5.95 5.78
N ALA A 318 9.24 -5.19 6.56
CA ALA A 318 10.52 -5.59 7.11
C ALA A 318 10.36 -6.01 8.57
N LEU A 319 11.06 -7.08 8.95
CA LEU A 319 11.12 -7.55 10.32
C LEU A 319 12.58 -7.49 10.79
N PHE A 320 12.83 -6.70 11.82
CA PHE A 320 14.15 -6.60 12.43
C PHE A 320 14.19 -7.33 13.77
N ARG A 321 15.34 -7.90 14.10
CA ARG A 321 15.66 -8.44 15.43
C ARG A 321 16.59 -7.44 16.11
N LEU A 322 16.20 -7.05 17.32
CA LEU A 322 17.05 -6.26 18.21
C LEU A 322 18.04 -7.20 18.92
N ALA A 323 19.34 -6.94 18.75
CA ALA A 323 20.41 -7.73 19.37
C ALA A 323 20.66 -7.32 20.82
N ASP A 324 20.53 -6.03 21.14
CA ASP A 324 20.68 -5.50 22.50
C ASP A 324 19.43 -4.71 22.96
N GLU A 325 18.79 -5.19 24.02
CA GLU A 325 17.62 -4.55 24.63
C GLU A 325 17.99 -3.30 25.47
N SER A 326 19.27 -3.10 25.81
CA SER A 326 19.73 -1.94 26.59
C SER A 326 19.45 -0.60 25.89
N VAL A 327 19.34 -0.64 24.57
CA VAL A 327 19.11 0.52 23.69
C VAL A 327 17.70 1.08 23.92
N LEU A 328 16.73 0.25 24.30
CA LEU A 328 15.36 0.70 24.59
C LEU A 328 15.26 1.53 25.88
N GLN A 329 16.31 1.54 26.71
CA GLN A 329 16.37 2.35 27.94
C GLN A 329 17.05 3.71 27.73
N ARG A 330 17.90 3.85 26.70
CA ARG A 330 18.67 5.07 26.39
C ARG A 330 18.03 5.81 25.23
N VAL A 331 16.90 6.49 25.46
CA VAL A 331 16.08 7.12 24.39
C VAL A 331 16.83 8.24 23.66
N ASP A 332 17.64 9.03 24.36
CA ASP A 332 18.28 10.22 23.80
C ASP A 332 19.51 9.91 22.92
N ASP A 333 20.15 8.76 23.13
CA ASP A 333 21.39 8.39 22.43
C ASP A 333 21.17 7.47 21.22
N ILE A 334 19.94 6.97 21.00
CA ILE A 334 19.64 5.99 19.94
C ILE A 334 20.13 6.50 18.58
N TRP A 335 19.87 7.76 18.26
CA TRP A 335 20.26 8.35 16.98
C TRP A 335 21.77 8.29 16.72
N ASN A 336 22.59 8.55 17.75
CA ASN A 336 24.04 8.60 17.62
C ASN A 336 24.65 7.23 17.32
N GLU A 337 24.05 6.14 17.84
CA GLU A 337 24.50 4.77 17.56
C GLU A 337 24.32 4.43 16.06
N PHE A 338 23.21 4.85 15.45
CA PHE A 338 22.90 4.59 14.04
C PHE A 338 23.59 5.54 13.05
N ALA A 339 24.16 6.66 13.50
CA ALA A 339 24.88 7.59 12.63
C ALA A 339 26.27 7.08 12.19
N SER A 340 26.83 6.09 12.89
CA SER A 340 28.20 5.61 12.69
C SER A 340 28.38 4.55 11.60
N GLY A 341 27.30 4.07 10.97
CA GLY A 341 27.34 3.17 9.80
C GLY A 341 27.73 1.71 10.08
N GLU A 342 28.03 1.32 11.33
CA GLU A 342 28.21 -0.09 11.73
C GLU A 342 27.08 -0.54 12.68
N ASN A 343 25.96 -0.97 12.12
CA ASN A 343 24.79 -1.35 12.90
C ASN A 343 24.89 -2.77 13.48
N LYS A 344 25.63 -2.92 14.59
CA LYS A 344 25.67 -4.18 15.39
C LYS A 344 24.36 -4.43 16.15
N THR A 345 23.52 -3.40 16.29
CA THR A 345 22.36 -3.37 17.20
C THR A 345 21.09 -3.97 16.59
N LEU A 346 20.87 -3.79 15.28
CA LEU A 346 19.68 -4.25 14.55
C LEU A 346 20.08 -5.16 13.39
N GLN A 347 19.43 -6.32 13.33
CA GLN A 347 19.62 -7.28 12.24
C GLN A 347 18.31 -7.46 11.47
N LEU A 348 18.34 -7.32 10.15
CA LEU A 348 17.19 -7.65 9.29
C LEU A 348 16.99 -9.18 9.30
N VAL A 349 15.83 -9.64 9.74
CA VAL A 349 15.48 -11.06 9.77
C VAL A 349 14.83 -11.49 8.46
N SER A 350 13.86 -10.71 8.02
CA SER A 350 13.14 -10.98 6.78
C SER A 350 12.55 -9.71 6.21
N PHE A 351 12.53 -9.63 4.88
CA PHE A 351 11.85 -8.58 4.15
C PHE A 351 10.88 -9.21 3.16
N LYS A 352 9.60 -8.84 3.25
CA LYS A 352 8.57 -9.26 2.31
C LYS A 352 8.20 -8.09 1.41
N LYS A 353 8.72 -8.11 0.18
CA LYS A 353 8.34 -7.19 -0.90
C LYS A 353 6.91 -7.46 -1.38
N TYR A 354 6.15 -6.41 -1.67
CA TYR A 354 4.90 -6.49 -2.43
C TYR A 354 5.19 -6.84 -3.89
N LYS A 355 4.30 -7.58 -4.53
CA LYS A 355 4.47 -7.94 -5.94
C LYS A 355 3.99 -6.84 -6.89
N THR A 356 2.98 -6.09 -6.47
CA THR A 356 2.32 -5.07 -7.30
C THR A 356 2.00 -3.83 -6.47
N ILE A 357 1.91 -2.67 -7.12
CA ILE A 357 1.48 -1.42 -6.48
C ILE A 357 0.05 -1.55 -5.93
N ALA A 358 -0.83 -2.30 -6.62
CA ALA A 358 -2.19 -2.53 -6.17
C ALA A 358 -2.25 -3.26 -4.81
N GLU A 359 -1.37 -4.23 -4.57
CA GLU A 359 -1.24 -4.93 -3.28
C GLU A 359 -0.79 -3.97 -2.17
N ALA A 360 0.17 -3.09 -2.47
CA ALA A 360 0.65 -2.07 -1.53
C ALA A 360 -0.45 -1.05 -1.18
N VAL A 361 -1.21 -0.59 -2.17
CA VAL A 361 -2.33 0.34 -1.98
C VAL A 361 -3.46 -0.31 -1.18
N ALA A 362 -3.83 -1.56 -1.50
CA ALA A 362 -4.83 -2.31 -0.75
C ALA A 362 -4.42 -2.47 0.72
N SER A 363 -3.15 -2.79 0.98
CA SER A 363 -2.61 -2.92 2.33
C SER A 363 -2.62 -1.57 3.08
N ALA A 364 -2.20 -0.48 2.44
CA ALA A 364 -2.20 0.86 3.02
C ALA A 364 -3.62 1.40 3.29
N THR A 365 -4.57 1.17 2.38
CA THR A 365 -5.98 1.53 2.58
C THR A 365 -6.61 0.70 3.69
N ALA A 366 -6.35 -0.60 3.75
CA ALA A 366 -6.82 -1.46 4.83
C ALA A 366 -6.31 -0.97 6.20
N LEU A 367 -5.03 -0.59 6.30
CA LEU A 367 -4.46 0.00 7.51
C LEU A 367 -5.12 1.34 7.85
N SER A 368 -5.37 2.20 6.86
CA SER A 368 -6.11 3.48 7.05
C SER A 368 -7.54 3.25 7.53
N ASP A 369 -8.18 2.14 7.14
CA ASP A 369 -9.54 1.76 7.56
C ASP A 369 -9.55 0.96 8.89
N GLY A 370 -8.39 0.79 9.53
CA GLY A 370 -8.26 0.04 10.78
C GLY A 370 -8.46 -1.47 10.63
N LYS A 371 -8.16 -2.04 9.46
CA LYS A 371 -8.26 -3.47 9.15
C LYS A 371 -6.88 -4.07 8.88
N LEU A 372 -6.63 -5.27 9.41
CA LEU A 372 -5.37 -5.97 9.19
C LEU A 372 -5.42 -6.79 7.89
N ASP A 373 -4.53 -6.47 6.95
CA ASP A 373 -4.47 -7.13 5.64
C ASP A 373 -4.08 -8.62 5.74
N LYS A 374 -4.57 -9.43 4.77
CA LYS A 374 -4.28 -10.87 4.68
C LYS A 374 -2.79 -11.14 4.45
N THR A 375 -2.11 -10.26 3.72
CA THR A 375 -0.68 -10.34 3.39
C THR A 375 0.18 -10.22 4.63
N LEU A 376 -0.16 -9.28 5.51
CA LEU A 376 0.50 -9.05 6.79
C LEU A 376 0.23 -10.19 7.77
N LYS A 377 -1.03 -10.65 7.87
CA LYS A 377 -1.39 -11.83 8.70
C LYS A 377 -0.59 -13.08 8.34
N ARG A 378 -0.50 -13.40 7.05
CA ARG A 378 0.27 -14.58 6.57
C ARG A 378 1.76 -14.41 6.83
N TYR A 379 2.27 -13.18 6.69
CA TYR A 379 3.67 -12.89 6.92
C TYR A 379 4.04 -13.07 8.40
N LEU A 380 3.28 -12.47 9.32
CA LEU A 380 3.52 -12.57 10.76
C LEU A 380 3.37 -14.00 11.28
N LYS A 381 2.39 -14.78 10.79
CA LYS A 381 2.28 -16.22 11.12
C LYS A 381 3.48 -17.05 10.66
N LYS A 382 4.11 -16.69 9.54
CA LYS A 382 5.29 -17.39 9.02
C LYS A 382 6.55 -17.00 9.80
N SER A 383 6.67 -15.73 10.18
CA SER A 383 7.88 -15.22 10.81
C SER A 383 7.91 -15.44 12.31
N ILE A 384 6.78 -15.30 13.03
CA ILE A 384 6.68 -15.45 14.49
C ILE A 384 6.17 -16.85 14.81
N THR A 385 7.08 -17.73 15.23
CA THR A 385 6.79 -19.13 15.59
C THR A 385 6.51 -19.31 17.08
N ASP A 386 7.01 -18.40 17.93
CA ASP A 386 6.92 -18.52 19.38
C ASP A 386 5.84 -17.58 19.97
N PRO A 387 4.84 -18.10 20.70
CA PRO A 387 3.76 -17.29 21.27
C PRO A 387 4.21 -16.37 22.41
N MET A 388 5.45 -16.50 22.87
CA MET A 388 6.03 -15.66 23.93
C MET A 388 6.87 -14.50 23.38
N GLU A 389 7.11 -14.44 22.06
CA GLU A 389 7.81 -13.33 21.40
C GLU A 389 6.96 -12.04 21.46
N LYS A 390 7.62 -10.92 21.74
CA LYS A 390 6.99 -9.59 21.74
C LYS A 390 7.27 -8.89 20.42
N LEU A 391 6.26 -8.22 19.88
CA LEU A 391 6.35 -7.46 18.63
C LEU A 391 6.36 -5.95 18.92
N ALA A 392 7.43 -5.25 18.57
CA ALA A 392 7.51 -3.80 18.63
C ALA A 392 6.87 -3.18 17.38
N VAL A 393 5.93 -2.25 17.57
CA VAL A 393 5.15 -1.58 16.53
C VAL A 393 5.12 -0.07 16.81
N ASP A 394 5.20 0.75 15.76
CA ASP A 394 5.21 2.23 15.87
C ASP A 394 3.83 2.81 16.22
N ASP A 395 2.73 2.21 15.72
CA ASP A 395 1.37 2.69 15.98
C ASP A 395 0.62 1.78 16.98
N THR A 396 0.05 2.41 18.01
CA THR A 396 -0.84 1.78 19.00
C THR A 396 -2.08 1.12 18.37
N GLN A 397 -2.66 1.70 17.32
CA GLN A 397 -3.86 1.18 16.65
C GLN A 397 -3.54 -0.14 15.94
N ILE A 398 -2.45 -0.16 15.17
CA ILE A 398 -1.95 -1.37 14.51
C ILE A 398 -1.61 -2.44 15.55
N GLY A 399 -0.95 -2.05 16.65
CA GLY A 399 -0.66 -2.94 17.77
C GLY A 399 -1.90 -3.61 18.37
N LYS A 400 -3.00 -2.86 18.56
CA LYS A 400 -4.30 -3.41 19.02
C LYS A 400 -4.91 -4.37 18.00
N LEU A 401 -4.87 -4.04 16.71
CA LEU A 401 -5.39 -4.90 15.64
C LEU A 401 -4.64 -6.23 15.54
N ILE A 402 -3.31 -6.19 15.64
CA ILE A 402 -2.47 -7.39 15.64
C ILE A 402 -2.75 -8.24 16.88
N LYS A 403 -2.83 -7.61 18.05
CA LYS A 403 -3.16 -8.29 19.32
C LYS A 403 -4.51 -8.99 19.22
N ASN A 404 -5.55 -8.30 18.75
CA ASN A 404 -6.89 -8.87 18.61
C ASN A 404 -6.96 -9.99 17.55
N ALA A 405 -6.16 -9.91 16.49
CA ALA A 405 -6.22 -10.87 15.38
C ALA A 405 -5.34 -12.11 15.55
N MET A 406 -4.21 -12.01 16.26
CA MET A 406 -3.20 -13.07 16.34
C MET A 406 -2.73 -13.39 17.77
N ASP A 407 -3.28 -12.72 18.79
CA ASP A 407 -2.93 -12.89 20.22
C ASP A 407 -1.43 -12.68 20.51
N ILE A 408 -0.77 -11.85 19.71
CA ILE A 408 0.64 -11.49 19.88
C ILE A 408 0.73 -10.26 20.80
N LYS A 409 1.65 -10.31 21.78
CA LYS A 409 1.90 -9.16 22.66
C LYS A 409 2.68 -8.07 21.93
N CYS A 410 2.00 -6.99 21.58
CA CYS A 410 2.61 -5.82 20.96
C CYS A 410 3.17 -4.85 22.02
N LEU A 411 4.36 -4.30 21.79
CA LEU A 411 5.00 -3.24 22.56
C LEU A 411 4.99 -1.94 21.77
N HIS A 412 4.68 -0.84 22.45
CA HIS A 412 4.73 0.51 21.93
C HIS A 412 5.33 1.42 23.01
N ASN A 413 6.45 2.08 22.70
CA ASN A 413 7.18 2.97 23.61
C ASN A 413 7.84 4.10 22.79
N SER A 414 8.13 5.25 23.40
CA SER A 414 8.84 6.36 22.74
C SER A 414 10.18 5.92 22.16
N ALA A 415 10.91 5.05 22.87
CA ALA A 415 12.15 4.44 22.41
C ALA A 415 11.98 3.67 21.09
N ILE A 416 10.83 3.03 20.88
CA ILE A 416 10.54 2.26 19.66
C ILE A 416 10.29 3.22 18.50
N SER A 417 9.60 4.34 18.72
CA SER A 417 9.37 5.34 17.67
C SER A 417 10.66 6.03 17.22
N GLU A 418 11.58 6.33 18.15
CA GLU A 418 12.92 6.83 17.79
C GLU A 418 13.74 5.76 17.05
N LEU A 419 13.68 4.49 17.48
CA LEU A 419 14.31 3.40 16.74
C LEU A 419 13.77 3.26 15.31
N MET A 420 12.45 3.38 15.12
CA MET A 420 11.83 3.39 13.79
C MET A 420 12.25 4.61 12.96
N ARG A 421 12.47 5.76 13.59
CA ARG A 421 12.99 6.96 12.94
C ARG A 421 14.42 6.77 12.44
N SER A 422 15.28 6.16 13.24
CA SER A 422 16.66 5.81 12.84
C SER A 422 16.67 4.82 11.68
N ILE A 423 15.80 3.80 11.70
CA ILE A 423 15.63 2.87 10.58
C ILE A 423 15.17 3.61 9.32
N ARG A 424 14.23 4.56 9.43
CA ARG A 424 13.76 5.38 8.30
C ARG A 424 14.87 6.21 7.66
N ALA A 425 15.78 6.76 8.47
CA ALA A 425 16.92 7.53 7.98
C ALA A 425 17.92 6.64 7.22
N ASN A 426 18.16 5.42 7.73
CA ASN A 426 19.19 4.51 7.21
C ASN A 426 18.62 3.30 6.45
N VAL A 427 17.46 3.42 5.81
CA VAL A 427 16.81 2.30 5.08
C VAL A 427 17.74 1.70 4.02
N GLY A 428 18.54 2.54 3.35
CA GLY A 428 19.46 2.10 2.30
C GLY A 428 20.51 1.11 2.80
N GLU A 429 21.02 1.31 4.03
CA GLU A 429 22.02 0.42 4.63
C GLU A 429 21.44 -0.98 4.91
N PHE A 430 20.16 -1.06 5.31
CA PHE A 430 19.52 -2.33 5.65
C PHE A 430 18.98 -3.11 4.44
N LEU A 431 18.54 -2.42 3.38
CA LEU A 431 17.88 -3.03 2.22
C LEU A 431 18.71 -2.97 0.92
N GLY A 432 19.87 -2.31 0.94
CA GLY A 432 20.73 -2.06 -0.21
C GLY A 432 20.30 -0.85 -1.06
N ASP A 433 21.26 -0.23 -1.73
CA ASP A 433 21.07 1.00 -2.51
C ASP A 433 20.14 0.82 -3.72
N GLU A 434 20.22 -0.32 -4.43
CA GLU A 434 19.33 -0.64 -5.55
C GLU A 434 17.86 -0.69 -5.12
N THR A 435 17.58 -1.26 -3.93
CA THR A 435 16.23 -1.32 -3.37
C THR A 435 15.71 0.07 -2.99
N THR A 436 16.59 1.05 -2.73
CA THR A 436 16.21 2.41 -2.32
C THR A 436 15.59 3.21 -3.48
N GLN A 437 16.10 3.03 -4.70
CA GLN A 437 15.49 3.63 -5.89
C GLN A 437 14.10 3.04 -6.17
N GLU A 438 13.97 1.71 -6.10
CA GLU A 438 12.68 1.01 -6.22
C GLU A 438 11.68 1.48 -5.15
N LEU A 439 12.13 1.63 -3.91
CA LEU A 439 11.33 2.13 -2.79
C LEU A 439 10.77 3.52 -3.05
N ASN A 440 11.57 4.43 -3.61
CA ASN A 440 11.15 5.79 -3.94
C ASN A 440 10.13 5.80 -5.09
N ALA A 441 10.36 4.99 -6.14
CA ALA A 441 9.39 4.82 -7.22
C ALA A 441 8.06 4.24 -6.72
N MET A 442 8.11 3.20 -5.87
CA MET A 442 6.91 2.65 -5.23
C MET A 442 6.23 3.65 -4.29
N ARG A 443 7.00 4.45 -3.54
CA ARG A 443 6.46 5.49 -2.66
C ARG A 443 5.63 6.49 -3.46
N LEU A 444 6.14 6.96 -4.60
CA LEU A 444 5.42 7.85 -5.51
C LEU A 444 4.16 7.17 -6.07
N GLY A 445 4.27 5.92 -6.53
CA GLY A 445 3.16 5.16 -7.10
C GLY A 445 2.02 4.91 -6.10
N VAL A 446 2.36 4.51 -4.87
CA VAL A 446 1.39 4.30 -3.78
C VAL A 446 0.77 5.63 -3.36
N ALA A 447 1.55 6.71 -3.22
CA ALA A 447 1.04 8.03 -2.88
C ALA A 447 0.03 8.55 -3.91
N HIS A 448 0.36 8.46 -5.20
CA HIS A 448 -0.57 8.83 -6.28
C HIS A 448 -1.85 8.00 -6.25
N SER A 449 -1.73 6.68 -6.04
CA SER A 449 -2.88 5.77 -6.05
C SER A 449 -3.81 5.99 -4.85
N ILE A 450 -3.25 6.17 -3.64
CA ILE A 450 -4.01 6.51 -2.44
C ILE A 450 -4.66 7.88 -2.59
N GLY A 451 -3.94 8.86 -3.12
CA GLY A 451 -4.48 10.19 -3.41
C GLY A 451 -5.70 10.11 -4.35
N ARG A 452 -5.59 9.36 -5.45
CA ARG A 452 -6.70 9.10 -6.38
C ARG A 452 -7.87 8.42 -5.69
N TYR A 453 -7.61 7.37 -4.91
CA TYR A 453 -8.64 6.63 -4.19
C TYR A 453 -9.40 7.51 -3.20
N LYS A 454 -8.69 8.28 -2.36
CA LYS A 454 -9.30 9.13 -1.32
C LYS A 454 -10.09 10.29 -1.91
N VAL A 455 -9.59 10.92 -2.96
CA VAL A 455 -10.29 12.01 -3.64
C VAL A 455 -11.40 11.48 -4.55
N LYS A 456 -11.52 10.15 -4.71
CA LYS A 456 -12.28 9.50 -5.80
C LYS A 456 -12.00 10.19 -7.14
N PHE A 457 -10.77 10.65 -7.30
CA PHE A 457 -10.36 11.44 -8.44
C PHE A 457 -10.36 10.52 -9.64
N ASN A 458 -11.28 10.75 -10.58
CA ASN A 458 -11.27 10.03 -11.83
C ASN A 458 -10.03 10.50 -12.63
N PRO A 459 -9.01 9.64 -12.82
CA PRO A 459 -7.78 10.03 -13.52
C PRO A 459 -8.01 10.29 -15.00
N GLU A 460 -9.14 9.87 -15.56
CA GLU A 460 -9.37 9.85 -17.00
C GLU A 460 -9.50 11.24 -17.64
N LYS A 461 -9.53 12.34 -16.87
CA LYS A 461 -9.67 13.73 -17.39
C LYS A 461 -10.54 13.75 -18.65
N ILE A 462 -11.75 13.18 -18.54
CA ILE A 462 -12.62 12.89 -19.68
C ILE A 462 -12.89 14.17 -20.50
N ASP A 463 -12.93 15.31 -19.81
CA ASP A 463 -13.06 16.63 -20.40
C ASP A 463 -11.89 17.01 -21.34
N THR A 464 -10.66 16.64 -21.01
CA THR A 464 -9.49 16.89 -21.87
C THR A 464 -9.60 16.13 -23.19
N MET A 465 -10.08 14.88 -23.16
CA MET A 465 -10.31 14.10 -24.39
C MET A 465 -11.36 14.75 -25.28
N ILE A 466 -12.42 15.32 -24.69
CA ILE A 466 -13.46 16.05 -25.42
C ILE A 466 -12.89 17.33 -26.05
N VAL A 467 -12.07 18.10 -25.32
CA VAL A 467 -11.43 19.30 -25.87
C VAL A 467 -10.57 18.95 -27.10
N GLN A 468 -9.80 17.86 -27.03
CA GLN A 468 -8.99 17.41 -28.16
C GLN A 468 -9.85 16.90 -29.32
N ALA A 469 -10.88 16.10 -29.02
CA ALA A 469 -11.77 15.55 -30.05
C ALA A 469 -12.53 16.64 -30.83
N VAL A 470 -13.02 17.69 -30.16
CA VAL A 470 -13.69 18.82 -30.83
C VAL A 470 -12.72 19.60 -31.70
N SER A 471 -11.51 19.85 -31.20
CA SER A 471 -10.51 20.61 -31.96
C SER A 471 -10.11 19.84 -33.21
N LEU A 472 -9.88 18.52 -33.08
CA LEU A 472 -9.64 17.63 -34.22
C LEU A 472 -10.81 17.59 -35.19
N LEU A 473 -12.05 17.59 -34.70
CA LEU A 473 -13.24 17.60 -35.55
C LEU A 473 -13.35 18.90 -36.38
N ASP A 474 -13.09 20.06 -35.76
CA ASP A 474 -13.05 21.36 -36.45
C ASP A 474 -11.89 21.41 -37.48
N ASP A 475 -10.73 20.81 -37.18
CA ASP A 475 -9.59 20.71 -38.11
C ASP A 475 -9.91 19.77 -39.29
N LEU A 476 -10.53 18.61 -39.02
CA LEU A 476 -10.97 17.67 -40.05
C LEU A 476 -12.00 18.30 -40.99
N ASP A 477 -12.95 19.09 -40.47
CA ASP A 477 -13.91 19.81 -41.31
C ASP A 477 -13.21 20.74 -42.32
N LYS A 478 -12.17 21.44 -41.87
CA LYS A 478 -11.41 22.37 -42.70
C LYS A 478 -10.56 21.64 -43.73
N GLU A 479 -9.83 20.59 -43.32
CA GLU A 479 -8.98 19.82 -44.22
C GLU A 479 -9.78 19.00 -45.23
N LEU A 480 -10.91 18.41 -44.81
CA LEU A 480 -11.82 17.73 -45.72
C LEU A 480 -12.34 18.68 -46.78
N ASN A 481 -12.74 19.91 -46.41
CA ASN A 481 -13.17 20.89 -47.40
C ASN A 481 -12.03 21.29 -48.35
N ASN A 482 -10.80 21.47 -47.84
CA ASN A 482 -9.64 21.75 -48.68
C ASN A 482 -9.37 20.60 -49.67
N TYR A 483 -9.34 19.36 -49.21
CA TYR A 483 -9.11 18.19 -50.08
C TYR A 483 -10.23 18.02 -51.10
N VAL A 484 -11.48 18.24 -50.73
CA VAL A 484 -12.62 18.17 -51.66
C VAL A 484 -12.51 19.25 -52.73
N MET A 485 -12.19 20.49 -52.37
CA MET A 485 -11.99 21.56 -53.34
C MET A 485 -10.82 21.25 -54.28
N ARG A 486 -9.71 20.70 -53.76
CA ARG A 486 -8.56 20.26 -54.59
C ARG A 486 -8.91 19.10 -55.51
N CYS A 487 -9.67 18.12 -55.04
CA CYS A 487 -10.14 17.00 -55.86
C CYS A 487 -11.07 17.48 -56.98
N ARG A 488 -11.95 18.45 -56.70
CA ARG A 488 -12.83 19.07 -57.70
C ARG A 488 -12.06 19.84 -58.76
N GLU A 489 -11.03 20.59 -58.36
CA GLU A 489 -10.16 21.29 -59.31
C GLU A 489 -9.37 20.29 -60.17
N TRP A 490 -8.78 19.26 -59.54
CA TRP A 490 -7.90 18.30 -60.23
C TRP A 490 -8.68 17.42 -61.22
N TYR A 491 -9.78 16.80 -60.79
CA TYR A 491 -10.62 16.00 -61.67
C TYR A 491 -11.48 16.86 -62.61
N GLY A 492 -11.73 18.12 -62.24
CA GLY A 492 -12.45 19.08 -63.08
C GLY A 492 -11.75 19.41 -64.39
N TRP A 493 -10.44 19.20 -64.51
CA TRP A 493 -9.74 19.26 -65.82
C TRP A 493 -10.22 18.16 -66.77
N HIS A 494 -10.52 16.98 -66.24
CA HIS A 494 -10.98 15.83 -67.00
C HIS A 494 -12.51 15.81 -67.21
N PHE A 495 -13.27 16.15 -66.16
CA PHE A 495 -14.73 16.17 -66.18
C PHE A 495 -15.30 17.33 -65.33
N PRO A 496 -15.35 18.56 -65.88
CA PRO A 496 -15.75 19.76 -65.14
C PRO A 496 -17.24 19.80 -64.77
N GLU A 497 -18.10 19.19 -65.55
CA GLU A 497 -19.56 19.21 -65.37
C GLU A 497 -19.98 18.44 -64.11
N LEU A 498 -19.23 17.40 -63.73
CA LEU A 498 -19.49 16.60 -62.53
C LEU A 498 -19.52 17.44 -61.25
N GLY A 499 -18.63 18.44 -61.15
CA GLY A 499 -18.56 19.33 -59.98
C GLY A 499 -19.76 20.27 -59.86
N LYS A 500 -20.45 20.56 -60.97
CA LYS A 500 -21.67 21.39 -61.00
C LYS A 500 -22.91 20.57 -60.63
N LEU A 501 -22.94 19.29 -61.01
CA LEU A 501 -24.05 18.39 -60.71
C LEU A 501 -24.05 17.92 -59.25
N LEU A 502 -22.87 17.59 -58.71
CA LEU A 502 -22.74 17.00 -57.38
C LEU A 502 -22.26 18.02 -56.35
N THR A 503 -23.18 18.49 -55.53
CA THR A 503 -22.89 19.39 -54.40
C THR A 503 -22.30 18.66 -53.19
N ASP A 504 -22.68 17.40 -52.97
CA ASP A 504 -22.15 16.59 -51.86
C ASP A 504 -20.72 16.10 -52.13
N ALA A 505 -19.86 16.35 -51.16
CA ALA A 505 -18.43 16.06 -51.20
C ALA A 505 -18.12 14.56 -51.21
N GLN A 506 -18.82 13.79 -50.36
CA GLN A 506 -18.60 12.35 -50.26
C GLN A 506 -19.13 11.61 -51.49
N ALA A 507 -20.32 11.99 -51.97
CA ALA A 507 -20.85 11.47 -53.22
C ALA A 507 -19.92 11.76 -54.40
N TYR A 508 -19.38 12.98 -54.49
CA TYR A 508 -18.42 13.36 -55.54
C TYR A 508 -17.19 12.45 -55.56
N ALA A 509 -16.49 12.28 -54.43
CA ALA A 509 -15.29 11.42 -54.36
C ALA A 509 -15.59 9.94 -54.70
N LYS A 510 -16.73 9.42 -54.24
CA LYS A 510 -17.17 8.05 -54.58
C LYS A 510 -17.50 7.89 -56.07
N CYS A 511 -18.11 8.90 -56.69
CA CYS A 511 -18.41 8.87 -58.12
C CYS A 511 -17.15 8.93 -58.98
N VAL A 512 -16.19 9.79 -58.63
CA VAL A 512 -14.88 9.86 -59.33
C VAL A 512 -14.18 8.50 -59.27
N LYS A 513 -14.18 7.84 -58.11
CA LYS A 513 -13.62 6.49 -57.95
C LYS A 513 -14.34 5.43 -58.79
N ALA A 514 -15.68 5.49 -58.87
CA ALA A 514 -16.47 4.51 -59.62
C ALA A 514 -16.36 4.70 -61.14
N ILE A 515 -16.29 5.95 -61.61
CA ILE A 515 -16.20 6.30 -63.03
C ILE A 515 -14.77 6.09 -63.55
N GLY A 516 -13.74 6.52 -62.81
CA GLY A 516 -12.37 6.51 -63.28
C GLY A 516 -12.17 7.52 -64.42
N MET A 517 -11.95 7.04 -65.65
CA MET A 517 -11.94 7.89 -66.84
C MET A 517 -13.37 8.16 -67.33
N LYS A 518 -13.62 9.34 -67.90
CA LYS A 518 -14.96 9.73 -68.42
C LYS A 518 -15.52 8.74 -69.44
N GLN A 519 -14.66 8.07 -70.20
CA GLN A 519 -15.02 7.04 -71.19
C GLN A 519 -15.71 5.83 -70.55
N ASN A 520 -15.39 5.54 -69.29
CA ASN A 520 -15.96 4.42 -68.53
C ASN A 520 -17.26 4.80 -67.80
N ALA A 521 -17.73 6.04 -67.90
CA ALA A 521 -18.92 6.51 -67.22
C ALA A 521 -20.20 5.74 -67.60
N LEU A 522 -20.29 5.25 -68.84
CA LEU A 522 -21.42 4.43 -69.31
C LEU A 522 -21.46 3.04 -68.67
N ALA A 523 -20.29 2.46 -68.39
CA ALA A 523 -20.16 1.12 -67.82
C ALA A 523 -20.15 1.12 -66.28
N ALA A 524 -19.95 2.27 -65.64
CA ALA A 524 -19.87 2.40 -64.21
C ALA A 524 -21.23 2.25 -63.51
N ASP A 525 -21.28 1.44 -62.45
CA ASP A 525 -22.45 1.34 -61.58
C ASP A 525 -22.44 2.47 -60.53
N LEU A 526 -23.43 3.35 -60.61
CA LEU A 526 -23.58 4.53 -59.75
C LEU A 526 -24.81 4.44 -58.83
N SER A 527 -25.59 3.37 -58.94
CA SER A 527 -26.88 3.24 -58.26
C SER A 527 -26.74 3.15 -56.73
N ALA A 528 -25.60 2.67 -56.23
CA ALA A 528 -25.27 2.61 -54.81
C ALA A 528 -24.86 3.96 -54.18
N ILE A 529 -24.57 4.99 -55.00
CA ILE A 529 -23.97 6.25 -54.55
C ILE A 529 -24.94 7.41 -54.76
N LEU A 530 -25.64 7.43 -55.89
CA LEU A 530 -26.52 8.52 -56.31
C LEU A 530 -27.94 8.01 -56.59
N PRO A 531 -28.97 8.86 -56.42
CA PRO A 531 -30.29 8.64 -56.99
C PRO A 531 -30.21 8.42 -58.52
N GLU A 532 -31.06 7.55 -59.04
CA GLU A 532 -31.02 7.10 -60.45
C GLU A 532 -31.13 8.26 -61.45
N GLU A 533 -31.98 9.27 -61.16
CA GLU A 533 -32.12 10.49 -61.97
C GLU A 533 -30.80 11.27 -62.09
N LEU A 534 -30.04 11.39 -60.99
CA LEU A 534 -28.75 12.10 -61.02
C LEU A 534 -27.67 11.27 -61.70
N ALA A 535 -27.69 9.94 -61.53
CA ALA A 535 -26.76 9.04 -62.19
C ALA A 535 -26.91 9.08 -63.72
N GLU A 536 -28.13 9.12 -64.24
CA GLU A 536 -28.37 9.27 -65.68
C GLU A 536 -27.86 10.61 -66.23
N ARG A 537 -28.10 11.70 -65.51
CA ARG A 537 -27.57 13.03 -65.89
C ARG A 537 -26.05 13.05 -65.92
N VAL A 538 -25.39 12.41 -64.96
CA VAL A 538 -23.92 12.28 -64.96
C VAL A 538 -23.43 11.50 -66.19
N ARG A 539 -24.13 10.44 -66.62
CA ARG A 539 -23.76 9.69 -67.83
C ARG A 539 -23.93 10.52 -69.10
N GLN A 540 -25.04 11.25 -69.23
CA GLN A 540 -25.29 12.14 -70.37
C GLN A 540 -24.25 13.25 -70.47
N GLU A 541 -23.92 13.88 -69.33
CA GLU A 541 -22.91 14.94 -69.28
C GLU A 541 -21.50 14.40 -69.54
N ALA A 542 -21.21 13.14 -69.21
CA ALA A 542 -19.93 12.52 -69.55
C ALA A 542 -19.73 12.31 -71.07
N GLU A 543 -20.81 12.03 -71.81
CA GLU A 543 -20.77 11.93 -73.29
C GLU A 543 -20.56 13.29 -73.95
N ILE A 544 -21.15 14.35 -73.39
CA ILE A 544 -21.12 15.72 -73.94
C ILE A 544 -19.89 16.51 -73.43
N SER A 545 -19.21 16.02 -72.40
CA SER A 545 -18.16 16.75 -71.68
C SER A 545 -17.00 17.19 -72.59
N MET A 546 -16.64 18.47 -72.46
CA MET A 546 -15.48 19.06 -73.15
C MET A 546 -14.17 18.92 -72.37
N GLY A 547 -14.15 18.17 -71.27
CA GLY A 547 -12.94 18.00 -70.45
C GLY A 547 -11.81 17.27 -71.19
N THR A 548 -10.56 17.53 -70.80
CA THR A 548 -9.37 16.98 -71.47
C THR A 548 -9.04 15.58 -70.99
N ASP A 549 -8.57 14.70 -71.87
CA ASP A 549 -8.10 13.37 -71.45
C ASP A 549 -6.82 13.47 -70.61
N ILE A 550 -6.79 12.73 -69.50
CA ILE A 550 -5.68 12.68 -68.55
C ILE A 550 -4.93 11.35 -68.66
N SER A 551 -3.69 11.30 -68.16
CA SER A 551 -2.92 10.05 -68.15
C SER A 551 -3.44 9.09 -67.07
N GLU A 552 -3.20 7.79 -67.27
CA GLU A 552 -3.54 6.77 -66.26
C GLU A 552 -2.78 6.97 -64.95
N LEU A 553 -1.55 7.50 -64.99
CA LEU A 553 -0.75 7.81 -63.80
C LEU A 553 -1.39 8.93 -62.97
N ASP A 554 -1.91 9.96 -63.64
CA ASP A 554 -2.61 11.06 -62.97
C ASP A 554 -3.91 10.58 -62.33
N LEU A 555 -4.64 9.69 -63.02
CA LEU A 555 -5.87 9.10 -62.50
C LEU A 555 -5.63 8.30 -61.21
N VAL A 556 -4.53 7.54 -61.13
CA VAL A 556 -4.18 6.79 -59.90
C VAL A 556 -4.09 7.74 -58.71
N HIS A 557 -3.40 8.87 -58.85
CA HIS A 557 -3.27 9.84 -57.76
C HIS A 557 -4.58 10.55 -57.39
N ILE A 558 -5.45 10.82 -58.38
CA ILE A 558 -6.79 11.37 -58.12
C ILE A 558 -7.64 10.37 -57.33
N VAL A 559 -7.60 9.10 -57.71
CA VAL A 559 -8.35 8.03 -57.02
C VAL A 559 -7.81 7.83 -55.59
N GLU A 560 -6.49 7.86 -55.39
CA GLU A 560 -5.87 7.82 -54.06
C GLU A 560 -6.35 9.00 -53.18
N LEU A 561 -6.42 10.22 -53.74
CA LEU A 561 -6.96 11.38 -53.03
C LEU A 561 -8.45 11.19 -52.69
N CYS A 562 -9.24 10.62 -53.59
CA CYS A 562 -10.65 10.29 -53.32
C CYS A 562 -10.78 9.29 -52.15
N ASP A 563 -9.89 8.29 -52.09
CA ASP A 563 -9.86 7.33 -50.99
C ASP A 563 -9.52 8.00 -49.65
N GLN A 564 -8.54 8.91 -49.64
CA GLN A 564 -8.23 9.72 -48.46
C GLN A 564 -9.43 10.57 -48.01
N ILE A 565 -10.16 11.18 -48.94
CA ILE A 565 -11.37 11.96 -48.62
C ILE A 565 -12.44 11.07 -47.99
N ILE A 566 -12.69 9.88 -48.56
CA ILE A 566 -13.69 8.94 -48.05
C ILE A 566 -13.30 8.45 -46.65
N GLU A 567 -12.03 8.09 -46.44
CA GLU A 567 -11.51 7.63 -45.15
C GLU A 567 -11.61 8.73 -44.08
N LEU A 568 -11.16 9.95 -44.37
CA LEU A 568 -11.26 11.09 -43.46
C LEU A 568 -12.71 11.42 -43.12
N ALA A 569 -13.61 11.34 -44.09
CA ALA A 569 -15.02 11.62 -43.87
C ALA A 569 -15.72 10.52 -43.04
N GLN A 570 -15.32 9.26 -43.19
CA GLN A 570 -15.76 8.17 -42.32
C GLN A 570 -15.22 8.34 -40.89
N TYR A 571 -13.92 8.65 -40.75
CA TYR A 571 -13.30 8.90 -39.45
C TYR A 571 -13.95 10.09 -38.73
N ARG A 572 -14.28 11.16 -39.45
CA ARG A 572 -15.05 12.29 -38.93
C ARG A 572 -16.41 11.85 -38.36
N ALA A 573 -17.15 10.99 -39.06
CA ALA A 573 -18.44 10.49 -38.59
C ALA A 573 -18.28 9.63 -37.32
N GLN A 574 -17.26 8.77 -37.27
CA GLN A 574 -16.93 7.98 -36.08
C GLN A 574 -16.53 8.87 -34.89
N LEU A 575 -15.72 9.90 -35.13
CA LEU A 575 -15.29 10.86 -34.11
C LEU A 575 -16.48 11.65 -33.55
N HIS A 576 -17.45 12.01 -34.41
CA HIS A 576 -18.68 12.65 -33.99
C HIS A 576 -19.53 11.73 -33.09
N GLU A 577 -19.68 10.46 -33.44
CA GLU A 577 -20.41 9.49 -32.60
C GLU A 577 -19.70 9.25 -31.26
N TYR A 578 -18.37 9.13 -31.27
CA TYR A 578 -17.56 9.07 -30.07
C TYR A 578 -17.79 10.28 -29.17
N LEU A 579 -17.75 11.50 -29.75
CA LEU A 579 -17.98 12.75 -29.03
C LEU A 579 -19.39 12.78 -28.42
N LYS A 580 -20.40 12.33 -29.16
CA LYS A 580 -21.79 12.25 -28.69
C LYS A 580 -21.93 11.34 -27.46
N ASN A 581 -21.36 10.15 -27.51
CA ASN A 581 -21.41 9.20 -26.40
C ASN A 581 -20.64 9.73 -25.18
N ARG A 582 -19.48 10.36 -25.39
CA ARG A 582 -18.67 10.93 -24.31
C ARG A 582 -19.29 12.16 -23.68
N MET A 583 -19.89 13.04 -24.47
CA MET A 583 -20.54 14.24 -23.94
C MET A 583 -21.79 13.88 -23.13
N ASN A 584 -22.58 12.91 -23.58
CA ASN A 584 -23.72 12.40 -22.81
C ASN A 584 -23.29 11.78 -21.48
N ALA A 585 -22.15 11.08 -21.44
CA ALA A 585 -21.61 10.52 -20.20
C ALA A 585 -21.03 11.58 -19.26
N LEU A 586 -20.39 12.63 -19.80
CA LEU A 586 -19.74 13.67 -18.99
C LEU A 586 -20.73 14.74 -18.49
N ALA A 587 -21.54 15.29 -19.37
CA ALA A 587 -22.39 16.45 -19.10
C ALA A 587 -23.78 16.26 -19.73
N PRO A 588 -24.61 15.36 -19.15
CA PRO A 588 -25.89 15.04 -19.73
C PRO A 588 -26.89 16.21 -19.70
N ASN A 589 -26.90 17.03 -18.63
CA ASN A 589 -27.83 18.15 -18.55
C ASN A 589 -27.49 19.23 -19.58
N LEU A 590 -26.19 19.52 -19.77
CA LEU A 590 -25.71 20.42 -20.81
C LEU A 590 -26.07 19.91 -22.21
N THR A 591 -25.92 18.60 -22.45
CA THR A 591 -26.21 17.97 -23.74
C THR A 591 -27.68 18.08 -24.13
N VAL A 592 -28.60 17.76 -23.21
CA VAL A 592 -30.05 17.87 -23.46
C VAL A 592 -30.46 19.31 -23.81
N LEU A 593 -29.76 20.29 -23.24
CA LEU A 593 -30.11 21.70 -23.36
C LEU A 593 -29.56 22.36 -24.62
N LEU A 594 -28.31 22.08 -25.01
CA LEU A 594 -27.65 22.72 -26.16
C LEU A 594 -27.43 21.82 -27.38
N GLY A 595 -27.40 20.50 -27.18
CA GLY A 595 -26.82 19.55 -28.13
C GLY A 595 -25.36 19.21 -27.79
N GLU A 596 -24.90 18.07 -28.29
CA GLU A 596 -23.60 17.48 -27.97
C GLU A 596 -22.43 18.37 -28.42
N LEU A 597 -22.45 18.82 -29.67
CA LEU A 597 -21.32 19.49 -30.30
C LEU A 597 -21.16 20.93 -29.81
N ILE A 598 -22.27 21.64 -29.60
CA ILE A 598 -22.26 22.99 -29.02
C ILE A 598 -21.81 22.95 -27.56
N GLY A 599 -22.29 21.96 -26.79
CA GLY A 599 -21.79 21.69 -25.44
C GLY A 599 -20.27 21.46 -25.44
N ALA A 600 -19.79 20.68 -26.40
CA ALA A 600 -18.38 20.35 -26.53
C ALA A 600 -17.51 21.55 -26.92
N ARG A 601 -17.99 22.41 -27.83
CA ARG A 601 -17.32 23.67 -28.18
C ARG A 601 -17.23 24.64 -27.00
N LEU A 602 -18.27 24.71 -26.16
CA LEU A 602 -18.24 25.53 -24.94
C LEU A 602 -17.21 25.02 -23.93
N VAL A 603 -17.17 23.70 -23.70
CA VAL A 603 -16.16 23.07 -22.84
C VAL A 603 -14.75 23.30 -23.39
N SER A 604 -14.55 23.16 -24.71
CA SER A 604 -13.27 23.41 -25.38
C SER A 604 -12.80 24.86 -25.22
N LYS A 605 -13.66 25.86 -25.46
CA LYS A 605 -13.29 27.27 -25.24
C LYS A 605 -13.03 27.64 -23.79
N ALA A 606 -13.69 26.98 -22.84
CA ALA A 606 -13.40 27.17 -21.42
C ALA A 606 -12.15 26.39 -20.95
N GLY A 607 -11.71 25.38 -21.71
CA GLY A 607 -10.57 24.51 -21.43
C GLY A 607 -10.86 23.28 -20.56
N SER A 608 -11.89 23.32 -19.72
CA SER A 608 -12.39 22.18 -18.94
C SER A 608 -13.84 22.39 -18.53
N LEU A 609 -14.55 21.32 -18.17
CA LEU A 609 -15.92 21.41 -17.67
C LEU A 609 -15.99 22.23 -16.37
N MET A 610 -15.00 22.02 -15.49
CA MET A 610 -14.90 22.75 -14.22
C MET A 610 -14.63 24.25 -14.44
N ALA A 611 -13.81 24.62 -15.43
CA ALA A 611 -13.60 26.02 -15.79
C ALA A 611 -14.90 26.65 -16.31
N LEU A 612 -15.65 25.94 -17.15
CA LEU A 612 -16.95 26.40 -17.65
C LEU A 612 -17.96 26.60 -16.51
N ALA A 613 -17.99 25.70 -15.51
CA ALA A 613 -18.85 25.83 -14.33
C ALA A 613 -18.55 27.09 -13.50
N LYS A 614 -17.27 27.50 -13.44
CA LYS A 614 -16.81 28.72 -12.77
C LYS A 614 -17.16 29.99 -13.53
N CYS A 615 -17.35 29.92 -14.85
CA CYS A 615 -17.74 31.08 -15.64
C CYS A 615 -19.13 31.62 -15.22
N PRO A 616 -19.32 32.95 -15.14
CA PRO A 616 -20.64 33.53 -14.95
C PRO A 616 -21.46 33.41 -16.24
N ALA A 617 -22.79 33.41 -16.09
CA ALA A 617 -23.72 33.27 -17.21
C ALA A 617 -23.51 34.31 -18.32
N SER A 618 -23.13 35.55 -17.97
CA SER A 618 -22.85 36.61 -18.96
C SER A 618 -21.62 36.32 -19.81
N THR A 619 -20.58 35.71 -19.24
CA THR A 619 -19.41 35.25 -19.99
C THR A 619 -19.79 34.09 -20.90
N VAL A 620 -20.54 33.10 -20.38
CA VAL A 620 -21.01 31.94 -21.15
C VAL A 620 -21.82 32.38 -22.38
N GLN A 621 -22.60 33.45 -22.27
CA GLN A 621 -23.37 34.03 -23.37
C GLN A 621 -22.50 34.48 -24.57
N ILE A 622 -21.30 35.00 -24.30
CA ILE A 622 -20.42 35.65 -25.29
C ILE A 622 -19.14 34.85 -25.59
N LEU A 623 -18.99 33.64 -25.03
CA LEU A 623 -17.87 32.74 -25.32
C LEU A 623 -17.75 32.47 -26.82
N GLY A 624 -16.55 32.61 -27.37
CA GLY A 624 -16.23 32.54 -28.81
C GLY A 624 -16.35 33.86 -29.58
N ALA A 625 -16.89 34.93 -28.97
CA ALA A 625 -16.98 36.27 -29.55
C ALA A 625 -16.04 37.29 -28.88
N GLU A 626 -14.97 36.82 -28.23
CA GLU A 626 -14.07 37.63 -27.40
C GLU A 626 -13.38 38.73 -28.23
N LYS A 627 -12.93 38.42 -29.44
CA LYS A 627 -12.28 39.40 -30.33
C LYS A 627 -13.21 40.57 -30.65
N ALA A 628 -14.49 40.29 -30.94
CA ALA A 628 -15.49 41.30 -31.22
C ALA A 628 -15.86 42.09 -29.95
N LEU A 629 -15.98 41.40 -28.81
CA LEU A 629 -16.23 42.01 -27.51
C LEU A 629 -15.14 43.00 -27.12
N PHE A 630 -13.87 42.58 -27.13
CA PHE A 630 -12.75 43.44 -26.76
C PHE A 630 -12.57 44.60 -27.74
N ARG A 631 -12.85 44.39 -29.03
CA ARG A 631 -12.87 45.47 -30.01
C ARG A 631 -13.97 46.49 -29.70
N ALA A 632 -15.18 46.04 -29.39
CA ALA A 632 -16.32 46.90 -29.03
C ALA A 632 -16.04 47.68 -27.73
N LEU A 633 -15.52 47.02 -26.70
CA LEU A 633 -15.14 47.66 -25.43
C LEU A 633 -14.05 48.73 -25.62
N LYS A 634 -13.00 48.43 -26.39
CA LYS A 634 -11.92 49.38 -26.69
C LYS A 634 -12.44 50.60 -27.46
N THR A 635 -13.37 50.38 -28.38
CA THR A 635 -13.93 51.43 -29.26
C THR A 635 -15.21 52.06 -28.70
N LYS A 636 -15.67 51.67 -27.51
CA LYS A 636 -16.96 52.05 -26.91
C LYS A 636 -18.16 51.87 -27.85
N LYS A 637 -18.12 50.83 -28.69
CA LYS A 637 -19.22 50.41 -29.57
C LYS A 637 -20.09 49.35 -28.89
N ASP A 638 -21.23 49.05 -29.50
CA ASP A 638 -22.13 48.00 -29.03
C ASP A 638 -21.44 46.63 -28.95
N THR A 639 -21.63 45.96 -27.82
CA THR A 639 -21.05 44.63 -27.56
C THR A 639 -21.84 43.53 -28.30
N PRO A 640 -21.17 42.43 -28.69
CA PRO A 640 -21.86 41.30 -29.29
C PRO A 640 -22.89 40.69 -28.32
N LYS A 641 -24.04 40.29 -28.85
CA LYS A 641 -25.17 39.77 -28.05
C LYS A 641 -25.04 38.28 -27.72
N TYR A 642 -24.22 37.55 -28.46
CA TYR A 642 -24.07 36.09 -28.33
C TYR A 642 -22.73 35.67 -28.95
N GLY A 643 -22.20 34.54 -28.48
CA GLY A 643 -21.06 33.83 -29.08
C GLY A 643 -21.49 32.47 -29.65
N ILE A 644 -20.85 31.39 -29.22
CA ILE A 644 -21.09 30.00 -29.68
C ILE A 644 -22.55 29.56 -29.52
N ILE A 645 -23.21 30.03 -28.46
CA ILE A 645 -24.62 29.70 -28.14
C ILE A 645 -25.59 30.15 -29.25
N TYR A 646 -25.18 31.03 -30.16
CA TYR A 646 -26.00 31.42 -31.32
C TYR A 646 -26.42 30.23 -32.18
N HIS A 647 -25.56 29.22 -32.31
CA HIS A 647 -25.82 28.04 -33.13
C HIS A 647 -26.76 27.04 -32.44
N ALA A 648 -27.12 27.25 -31.17
CA ALA A 648 -28.02 26.36 -30.46
C ALA A 648 -29.44 26.41 -31.03
N GLN A 649 -30.05 25.23 -31.19
CA GLN A 649 -31.41 25.05 -31.73
C GLN A 649 -32.44 25.99 -31.08
N LEU A 650 -32.38 26.14 -29.76
CA LEU A 650 -33.31 26.99 -29.00
C LEU A 650 -33.18 28.49 -29.33
N VAL A 651 -31.99 28.96 -29.74
CA VAL A 651 -31.78 30.36 -30.13
C VAL A 651 -32.16 30.57 -31.59
N THR A 652 -31.81 29.63 -32.47
CA THR A 652 -32.08 29.72 -33.91
C THR A 652 -33.58 29.71 -34.22
N GLN A 653 -34.37 28.95 -33.45
CA GLN A 653 -35.84 28.91 -33.57
C GLN A 653 -36.54 30.21 -33.15
N SER A 654 -35.90 31.03 -32.31
CA SER A 654 -36.53 32.26 -31.81
C SER A 654 -36.51 33.40 -32.84
N GLY A 655 -37.55 34.25 -32.82
CA GLY A 655 -37.62 35.42 -33.69
C GLY A 655 -36.43 36.38 -33.55
N GLN A 656 -36.05 37.07 -34.63
CA GLN A 656 -34.83 37.91 -34.69
C GLN A 656 -34.75 38.97 -33.58
N LYS A 657 -35.89 39.50 -33.13
CA LYS A 657 -35.99 40.48 -32.02
C LYS A 657 -35.88 39.84 -30.63
N SER A 658 -36.29 38.58 -30.48
CA SER A 658 -36.29 37.83 -29.22
C SER A 658 -34.98 37.06 -29.00
N LYS A 659 -34.19 36.77 -30.05
CA LYS A 659 -32.89 36.05 -29.98
C LYS A 659 -31.97 36.49 -28.86
N GLY A 660 -31.70 37.79 -28.71
CA GLY A 660 -30.82 38.29 -27.64
C GLY A 660 -31.36 38.06 -26.23
N LYS A 661 -32.68 38.07 -26.05
CA LYS A 661 -33.33 37.80 -24.75
C LYS A 661 -33.29 36.31 -24.43
N ILE A 662 -33.55 35.46 -25.42
CA ILE A 662 -33.48 34.01 -25.27
C ILE A 662 -32.04 33.56 -25.03
N ALA A 663 -31.06 34.07 -25.77
CA ALA A 663 -29.64 33.75 -25.56
C ALA A 663 -29.17 34.05 -24.13
N ARG A 664 -29.62 35.15 -23.52
CA ARG A 664 -29.31 35.48 -22.12
C ARG A 664 -29.95 34.50 -21.13
N LYS A 665 -31.23 34.17 -21.32
CA LYS A 665 -31.94 33.17 -20.49
C LYS A 665 -31.29 31.80 -20.62
N LEU A 666 -30.93 31.43 -21.85
CA LEU A 666 -30.27 30.17 -22.17
C LEU A 666 -28.91 30.09 -21.49
N ALA A 667 -28.06 31.10 -21.63
CA ALA A 667 -26.74 31.14 -20.98
C ALA A 667 -26.82 31.02 -19.46
N ALA A 668 -27.85 31.58 -18.82
CA ALA A 668 -28.09 31.39 -17.39
C ALA A 668 -28.44 29.93 -17.04
N LYS A 669 -29.28 29.27 -17.85
CA LYS A 669 -29.61 27.85 -17.66
C LYS A 669 -28.47 26.90 -18.02
N VAL A 670 -27.66 27.25 -19.01
CA VAL A 670 -26.41 26.56 -19.36
C VAL A 670 -25.46 26.60 -18.16
N SER A 671 -25.17 27.78 -17.62
CA SER A 671 -24.25 27.93 -16.48
C SER A 671 -24.73 27.14 -15.25
N LEU A 672 -26.05 27.11 -14.99
CA LEU A 672 -26.61 26.28 -13.92
C LEU A 672 -26.47 24.78 -14.20
N SER A 673 -26.81 24.34 -15.42
CA SER A 673 -26.74 22.93 -15.80
C SER A 673 -25.30 22.41 -15.79
N THR A 674 -24.34 23.21 -16.27
CA THR A 674 -22.91 22.86 -16.19
C THR A 674 -22.42 22.74 -14.75
N ARG A 675 -22.92 23.56 -13.82
CA ARG A 675 -22.55 23.44 -12.40
C ARG A 675 -23.12 22.17 -11.77
N VAL A 676 -24.34 21.79 -12.14
CA VAL A 676 -24.93 20.52 -11.73
C VAL A 676 -24.08 19.36 -12.28
N ASP A 677 -23.78 19.36 -13.58
CA ASP A 677 -22.97 18.31 -14.22
C ASP A 677 -21.56 18.22 -13.64
N ALA A 678 -20.94 19.34 -13.25
CA ALA A 678 -19.54 19.36 -12.77
C ALA A 678 -19.36 19.10 -11.27
N LEU A 679 -20.36 19.42 -10.44
CA LEU A 679 -20.22 19.44 -8.97
C LEU A 679 -21.16 18.48 -8.23
N CYS A 680 -22.29 18.10 -8.85
CA CYS A 680 -23.23 17.19 -8.21
C CYS A 680 -22.87 15.74 -8.50
N ASP A 681 -23.24 14.85 -7.56
CA ASP A 681 -23.14 13.41 -7.77
C ASP A 681 -24.09 12.96 -8.88
N GLU A 682 -23.73 11.89 -9.60
CA GLU A 682 -24.47 11.32 -10.75
C GLU A 682 -25.94 10.96 -10.45
N SER A 683 -26.34 10.94 -9.18
CA SER A 683 -27.70 10.63 -8.71
C SER A 683 -28.80 11.56 -9.26
N LEU A 684 -28.47 12.79 -9.63
CA LEU A 684 -29.44 13.78 -10.14
C LEU A 684 -29.80 13.58 -11.62
N GLY A 685 -29.05 12.74 -12.35
CA GLY A 685 -29.31 12.40 -13.75
C GLY A 685 -29.56 13.61 -14.66
N ASN A 686 -30.43 13.44 -15.65
CA ASN A 686 -30.66 14.42 -16.74
C ASN A 686 -31.88 15.32 -16.47
N GLN A 687 -32.48 15.23 -15.28
CA GLN A 687 -33.77 15.84 -14.98
C GLN A 687 -33.70 17.37 -15.03
N HIS A 688 -32.59 17.95 -14.54
CA HIS A 688 -32.40 19.40 -14.54
C HIS A 688 -32.33 19.97 -15.96
N GLY A 689 -31.62 19.30 -16.87
CA GLY A 689 -31.53 19.69 -18.28
C GLY A 689 -32.88 19.68 -18.98
N ILE A 690 -33.70 18.66 -18.72
CA ILE A 690 -35.06 18.55 -19.27
C ILE A 690 -35.95 19.70 -18.79
N ASP A 691 -35.97 19.98 -17.49
CA ASP A 691 -36.80 21.03 -16.92
C ASP A 691 -36.32 22.43 -17.38
N ALA A 692 -35.01 22.62 -17.50
CA ALA A 692 -34.43 23.83 -18.04
C ALA A 692 -34.76 24.04 -19.54
N ARG A 693 -34.74 22.97 -20.35
CA ARG A 693 -35.15 23.02 -21.75
C ARG A 693 -36.62 23.41 -21.89
N ALA A 694 -37.52 22.75 -21.15
CA ALA A 694 -38.95 23.06 -21.14
C ALA A 694 -39.22 24.53 -20.76
N TYR A 695 -38.48 25.06 -19.79
CA TYR A 695 -38.57 26.47 -19.41
C TYR A 695 -38.17 27.43 -20.55
N ILE A 696 -37.11 27.11 -21.31
CA ILE A 696 -36.68 27.95 -22.43
C ILE A 696 -37.67 27.86 -23.60
N GLU A 697 -38.18 26.67 -23.92
CA GLU A 697 -39.20 26.48 -24.95
C GLU A 697 -40.47 27.27 -24.63
N GLN A 698 -40.93 27.26 -23.38
CA GLN A 698 -42.02 28.12 -22.94
C GLN A 698 -41.68 29.61 -23.10
N ALA A 699 -40.46 30.02 -22.75
CA ALA A 699 -40.02 31.40 -22.90
C ALA A 699 -39.97 31.86 -24.37
N ILE A 700 -39.66 30.97 -25.32
CA ILE A 700 -39.70 31.24 -26.76
C ILE A 700 -41.16 31.45 -27.20
N LYS A 701 -42.06 30.51 -26.86
CA LYS A 701 -43.50 30.63 -27.15
C LYS A 701 -44.11 31.93 -26.60
N GLU A 702 -43.75 32.32 -25.38
CA GLU A 702 -44.18 33.58 -24.76
C GLU A 702 -43.58 34.83 -25.44
N ALA A 703 -42.35 34.74 -25.93
CA ALA A 703 -41.68 35.86 -26.61
C ALA A 703 -42.27 36.09 -28.00
N ASP A 704 -42.60 35.02 -28.73
CA ASP A 704 -43.11 35.08 -30.09
C ASP A 704 -44.60 35.46 -30.10
N SER A 705 -45.40 34.98 -29.13
CA SER A 705 -46.80 35.43 -28.96
C SER A 705 -46.93 36.92 -28.63
N ARG A 706 -45.96 37.52 -27.93
CA ARG A 706 -45.89 38.98 -27.71
C ARG A 706 -45.54 39.77 -28.97
N GLY A 707 -45.02 39.11 -30.02
CA GLY A 707 -44.68 39.73 -31.30
C GLY A 707 -45.88 39.98 -32.22
N GLY A 708 -47.04 39.36 -31.96
CA GLY A 708 -48.21 39.39 -32.87
C GLY A 708 -49.50 40.01 -32.31
N ALA A 709 -49.68 40.11 -31.00
CA ALA A 709 -50.92 40.66 -30.43
C ALA A 709 -50.63 41.92 -29.59
N LYS A 710 -51.03 43.09 -30.11
CA LYS A 710 -51.38 44.23 -29.25
C LYS A 710 -52.42 43.70 -28.27
N LYS A 711 -52.06 43.50 -27.00
CA LYS A 711 -53.03 43.19 -25.95
C LYS A 711 -54.05 44.33 -25.90
N GLN A 712 -55.22 44.15 -26.50
CA GLN A 712 -56.38 44.89 -26.06
C GLN A 712 -56.58 44.53 -24.58
N ARG A 713 -56.44 45.53 -23.73
CA ARG A 713 -56.74 45.43 -22.31
C ARG A 713 -58.25 45.23 -22.18
N PHE A 714 -58.72 44.00 -22.12
CA PHE A 714 -60.06 43.73 -21.63
C PHE A 714 -60.01 43.73 -20.10
N SER A 715 -60.48 44.82 -19.52
CA SER A 715 -60.81 44.92 -18.10
C SER A 715 -62.07 44.11 -17.83
N GLY A 716 -62.00 43.20 -16.85
CA GLY A 716 -63.18 42.69 -16.15
C GLY A 716 -63.89 41.50 -16.79
N VAL A 717 -63.31 40.31 -16.70
CA VAL A 717 -64.10 39.07 -16.54
C VAL A 717 -63.38 38.18 -15.52
N LYS A 718 -64.11 37.75 -14.49
CA LYS A 718 -63.67 36.88 -13.40
C LYS A 718 -63.03 35.61 -13.97
N GLN A 719 -61.80 35.31 -13.56
CA GLN A 719 -61.15 34.03 -13.85
C GLN A 719 -61.93 32.91 -13.15
N ALA A 720 -62.52 32.01 -13.94
CA ALA A 720 -62.93 30.69 -13.48
C ALA A 720 -61.68 29.91 -13.01
N PRO A 721 -61.79 29.05 -11.97
CA PRO A 721 -60.66 28.29 -11.47
C PRO A 721 -60.16 27.37 -12.58
N LYS A 722 -58.89 27.55 -12.98
CA LYS A 722 -58.21 26.64 -13.90
C LYS A 722 -58.19 25.25 -13.27
N GLY A 723 -59.02 24.34 -13.77
CA GLY A 723 -58.85 22.91 -13.58
C GLY A 723 -57.42 22.54 -13.98
N ALA A 724 -56.81 21.63 -13.21
CA ALA A 724 -55.43 21.21 -13.36
C ALA A 724 -55.14 20.84 -14.81
N TYR A 725 -54.39 21.71 -15.50
CA TYR A 725 -53.80 21.39 -16.78
C TYR A 725 -52.67 20.39 -16.51
N THR A 726 -52.94 19.10 -16.73
CA THR A 726 -51.91 18.06 -16.73
C THR A 726 -51.00 18.29 -17.92
N PHE A 727 -49.83 18.87 -17.66
CA PHE A 727 -48.76 19.00 -18.63
C PHE A 727 -48.29 17.59 -19.04
N LYS A 728 -48.59 17.18 -20.29
CA LYS A 728 -47.86 16.04 -20.90
C LYS A 728 -46.44 16.53 -21.16
N LYS A 729 -45.46 16.00 -20.42
CA LYS A 729 -44.02 16.14 -20.70
C LYS A 729 -43.70 15.42 -22.02
N GLU A 730 -44.16 15.96 -23.15
CA GLU A 730 -43.62 15.58 -24.45
C GLU A 730 -42.37 16.42 -24.68
N VAL A 731 -41.22 15.85 -24.30
CA VAL A 731 -39.90 16.44 -24.52
C VAL A 731 -39.52 16.13 -25.97
N HIS A 732 -39.46 17.14 -26.81
CA HIS A 732 -38.89 16.98 -28.15
C HIS A 732 -37.38 16.78 -28.01
N HIS A 733 -36.89 15.67 -28.57
CA HIS A 733 -35.46 15.38 -28.63
C HIS A 733 -34.76 16.44 -29.48
N TYR A 734 -33.51 16.75 -29.13
CA TYR A 734 -32.65 17.62 -29.93
C TYR A 734 -32.51 17.04 -31.34
N ASP A 735 -32.69 17.88 -32.36
CA ASP A 735 -32.55 17.46 -33.76
C ASP A 735 -31.12 17.76 -34.23
N ALA A 736 -30.36 16.71 -34.56
CA ALA A 736 -28.96 16.79 -34.97
C ALA A 736 -28.73 17.59 -36.26
N LYS A 737 -29.78 17.87 -37.05
CA LYS A 737 -29.69 18.65 -38.29
C LYS A 737 -29.20 20.09 -38.09
N TYR A 738 -29.36 20.64 -36.89
CA TYR A 738 -28.99 22.02 -36.58
C TYR A 738 -27.50 22.22 -36.24
N ASP A 739 -26.71 21.14 -36.18
CA ASP A 739 -25.29 21.19 -35.81
C ASP A 739 -24.34 21.45 -36.99
N MET A 740 -24.85 21.45 -38.23
CA MET A 740 -24.04 21.70 -39.43
C MET A 740 -23.86 23.21 -39.69
N THR A 741 -22.61 23.64 -39.83
CA THR A 741 -22.20 25.04 -40.05
C THR A 741 -22.31 25.54 -41.49
N ILE A 742 -22.67 24.67 -42.43
CA ILE A 742 -22.75 25.01 -43.86
C ILE A 742 -24.16 25.55 -44.18
N LYS A 743 -24.22 26.77 -44.74
CA LYS A 743 -25.47 27.31 -45.32
C LYS A 743 -25.84 26.44 -46.52
N LYS A 744 -26.95 25.72 -46.46
CA LYS A 744 -27.63 25.28 -47.68
C LYS A 744 -28.38 26.48 -48.26
N GLU A 745 -28.11 26.80 -49.51
CA GLU A 745 -29.05 27.58 -50.32
C GLU A 745 -30.33 26.75 -50.44
N THR A 746 -31.45 27.39 -50.15
CA THR A 746 -32.77 26.77 -50.15
C THR A 746 -33.13 26.37 -51.59
N GLU A 747 -33.13 25.08 -51.89
CA GLU A 747 -33.84 24.55 -53.05
C GLU A 747 -35.33 24.77 -52.84
N GLN A 748 -35.91 25.62 -53.68
CA GLN A 748 -37.36 25.69 -53.88
C GLN A 748 -37.77 24.43 -54.64
N THR A 749 -38.59 23.58 -54.02
CA THR A 749 -39.29 22.52 -54.73
C THR A 749 -40.72 23.00 -55.00
N GLU A 750 -41.02 23.32 -56.27
CA GLU A 750 -42.38 23.49 -56.82
C GLU A 750 -43.03 22.09 -56.94
N GLU A 751 -44.06 21.78 -56.15
CA GLU A 751 -45.52 21.88 -56.44
C GLU A 751 -46.14 20.74 -57.27
N GLN A 752 -47.19 20.11 -56.70
CA GLN A 752 -48.38 19.67 -57.45
C GLN A 752 -49.67 20.09 -56.71
N GLN A 753 -50.20 21.21 -57.19
CA GLN A 753 -51.59 21.63 -57.45
C GLN A 753 -52.80 20.92 -56.79
N GLU A 754 -53.73 21.73 -56.26
CA GLU A 754 -55.09 21.85 -56.83
C GLU A 754 -55.83 23.15 -56.39
N HIS A 755 -56.05 24.04 -57.37
CA HIS A 755 -57.23 24.87 -57.68
C HIS A 755 -58.02 25.68 -56.61
N GLN A 756 -57.92 27.03 -56.65
CA GLN A 756 -58.92 27.95 -57.26
C GLN A 756 -58.61 29.45 -56.98
N GLN A 757 -58.61 30.25 -58.04
CA GLN A 757 -58.57 31.74 -58.12
C GLN A 757 -60.01 32.35 -58.06
N PRO A 758 -60.28 33.69 -58.20
CA PRO A 758 -59.41 34.89 -58.28
C PRO A 758 -59.91 36.15 -57.48
N GLU A 759 -59.19 37.28 -57.70
CA GLU A 759 -59.56 38.72 -57.56
C GLU A 759 -59.08 39.45 -56.29
N LYS A 760 -58.48 40.67 -56.31
CA LYS A 760 -58.13 41.67 -57.34
C LYS A 760 -57.12 42.69 -56.72
N ALA A 761 -56.13 43.13 -57.53
CA ALA A 761 -55.57 44.50 -57.72
C ALA A 761 -55.42 45.49 -56.52
N LYS A 762 -54.39 46.34 -56.34
CA LYS A 762 -53.36 46.95 -57.22
C LYS A 762 -52.30 47.73 -56.37
N LYS A 763 -51.03 47.60 -56.79
CA LYS A 763 -49.92 48.59 -56.94
C LYS A 763 -49.61 49.67 -55.87
N ALA A 764 -48.33 49.72 -55.45
CA ALA A 764 -47.48 50.92 -55.60
C ALA A 764 -45.97 50.56 -55.60
N VAL A 765 -45.23 51.25 -56.48
CA VAL A 765 -43.85 51.05 -56.98
C VAL A 765 -42.79 51.68 -56.07
N LYS A 766 -41.58 51.09 -55.97
CA LYS A 766 -40.28 51.80 -56.13
C LYS A 766 -39.11 50.85 -56.39
N ARG A 767 -38.23 51.33 -57.28
CA ARG A 767 -37.22 50.68 -58.14
C ARG A 767 -35.90 50.26 -57.45
N PRO A 768 -35.06 49.45 -58.14
CA PRO A 768 -33.91 48.73 -57.56
C PRO A 768 -32.61 49.54 -57.63
N ARG A 769 -31.59 49.12 -56.86
CA ARG A 769 -30.19 49.48 -57.09
C ARG A 769 -29.35 48.20 -57.06
N GLU A 770 -28.73 47.96 -58.21
CA GLU A 770 -27.68 46.98 -58.46
C GLU A 770 -26.44 47.35 -57.63
N GLU A 771 -25.77 46.35 -57.07
CA GLU A 771 -24.40 46.46 -56.57
C GLU A 771 -23.47 45.90 -57.66
N GLU A 772 -22.67 46.79 -58.25
CA GLU A 772 -21.45 46.46 -58.97
C GLU A 772 -20.37 46.09 -57.93
N GLU A 773 -19.85 44.86 -57.98
CA GLU A 773 -18.55 44.50 -57.41
C GLU A 773 -17.66 43.99 -58.55
N GLU A 774 -16.98 44.91 -59.24
CA GLU A 774 -15.68 44.65 -59.85
C GLU A 774 -14.79 45.89 -59.64
N GLY A 775 -13.62 45.70 -59.04
CA GLY A 775 -12.50 46.65 -59.16
C GLY A 775 -11.99 47.33 -57.89
N GLU A 776 -11.45 46.59 -56.91
CA GLU A 776 -10.40 47.13 -56.01
C GLU A 776 -9.27 46.09 -55.75
N GLU A 777 -8.86 45.36 -56.78
CA GLU A 777 -7.46 44.91 -56.91
C GLU A 777 -6.64 45.99 -57.62
N ALA A 778 -6.58 47.21 -57.07
CA ALA A 778 -5.77 48.28 -57.66
C ALA A 778 -5.33 49.38 -56.69
N VAL A 779 -5.27 49.17 -55.36
CA VAL A 779 -4.61 50.13 -54.46
C VAL A 779 -3.92 49.42 -53.28
N GLN A 780 -3.02 48.47 -53.57
CA GLN A 780 -2.10 47.94 -52.56
C GLN A 780 -0.65 47.83 -53.02
N GLN A 781 -0.28 48.56 -54.09
CA GLN A 781 1.11 48.66 -54.58
C GLN A 781 1.75 50.05 -54.50
N GLN A 782 1.16 51.04 -53.82
CA GLN A 782 1.78 52.37 -53.69
C GLN A 782 1.97 52.92 -52.25
N GLN A 783 1.95 52.08 -51.21
CA GLN A 783 2.30 52.54 -49.84
C GLN A 783 3.34 51.65 -49.13
N ARG A 784 4.35 51.17 -49.86
CA ARG A 784 5.57 50.59 -49.28
C ARG A 784 6.84 51.39 -49.49
N GLU A 785 6.75 52.61 -50.01
CA GLU A 785 7.86 53.57 -50.02
C GLU A 785 7.45 54.87 -49.36
N LYS A 786 7.76 55.00 -48.07
CA LYS A 786 7.99 56.22 -47.26
C LYS A 786 7.61 55.95 -45.81
N GLY A 787 8.56 55.41 -45.06
CA GLY A 787 8.37 55.14 -43.63
C GLY A 787 9.64 54.75 -42.85
N GLN A 788 10.81 54.68 -43.50
CA GLN A 788 12.10 54.72 -42.81
C GLN A 788 12.60 56.16 -42.82
N LYS A 789 12.30 56.91 -41.75
CA LYS A 789 13.09 58.02 -41.18
C LYS A 789 12.26 58.70 -40.09
N LYS A 790 12.89 58.92 -38.93
CA LYS A 790 12.42 59.61 -37.72
C LYS A 790 11.82 58.73 -36.60
N LYS A 791 12.69 57.99 -35.92
CA LYS A 791 12.76 58.01 -34.45
C LYS A 791 14.23 57.84 -34.00
N ALA A 792 14.97 58.93 -34.17
CA ALA A 792 16.22 59.19 -33.45
C ALA A 792 16.15 60.65 -32.98
N LYS A 793 15.99 60.86 -31.66
CA LYS A 793 16.48 62.00 -30.85
C LYS A 793 15.76 62.07 -29.50
N LYS A 794 16.46 61.62 -28.46
CA LYS A 794 16.67 62.20 -27.12
C LYS A 794 17.26 61.07 -26.26
N SER A 795 18.60 60.95 -26.27
CA SER A 795 19.54 61.50 -25.27
C SER A 795 19.62 60.59 -24.04
N GLY A 796 20.76 60.07 -23.58
CA GLY A 796 22.17 60.31 -23.87
C GLY A 796 22.97 60.09 -22.57
N GLY A 797 24.18 59.54 -22.70
CA GLY A 797 25.20 59.40 -21.64
C GLY A 797 25.28 58.00 -21.00
N MET A 798 26.43 57.37 -20.76
CA MET A 798 27.84 57.74 -20.96
C MET A 798 28.67 56.46 -20.71
N GLU A 799 29.75 56.27 -21.50
CA GLU A 799 30.99 55.53 -21.24
C GLU A 799 31.03 53.98 -21.02
N GLU A 800 31.85 53.36 -21.88
CA GLU A 800 32.58 52.07 -21.86
C GLU A 800 33.63 51.97 -20.71
N PRO A 801 34.47 50.90 -20.55
CA PRO A 801 34.55 49.58 -21.22
C PRO A 801 34.80 48.36 -20.26
N ILE A 802 34.96 47.17 -20.86
CA ILE A 802 36.02 46.13 -20.65
C ILE A 802 35.48 44.67 -20.50
N GLY A 803 36.01 43.79 -21.38
CA GLY A 803 36.35 42.35 -21.16
C GLY A 803 35.35 41.33 -21.71
N GLU A 804 35.61 40.61 -22.82
CA GLU A 804 36.38 39.32 -22.92
C GLU A 804 35.63 38.16 -22.24
N GLU A 805 35.35 36.97 -22.79
CA GLU A 805 35.73 36.10 -23.93
C GLU A 805 34.48 35.19 -24.18
N GLY A 806 34.15 34.71 -25.38
CA GLY A 806 34.76 33.54 -26.03
C GLY A 806 33.89 32.28 -25.85
N GLU A 807 33.27 31.80 -26.94
CA GLU A 807 33.20 30.39 -27.41
C GLU A 807 32.02 30.16 -28.38
N GLU A 808 32.38 30.19 -29.67
CA GLU A 808 31.64 29.62 -30.79
C GLU A 808 32.08 28.17 -31.03
N GLU A 809 31.11 27.36 -31.49
CA GLU A 809 31.24 26.26 -32.47
C GLU A 809 32.12 25.03 -32.09
N GLU A 810 31.87 23.79 -32.50
CA GLU A 810 31.32 23.32 -33.77
C GLU A 810 30.87 21.84 -33.66
N GLN A 811 30.20 21.43 -34.72
CA GLN A 811 29.63 20.12 -35.05
C GLN A 811 30.67 18.99 -35.18
N GLN A 812 30.24 17.73 -35.01
CA GLN A 812 30.27 16.69 -36.06
C GLN A 812 29.88 15.28 -35.54
N SER A 813 29.07 14.60 -36.36
CA SER A 813 28.80 13.15 -36.33
C SER A 813 30.06 12.30 -36.55
N PRO A 814 30.04 10.96 -36.29
CA PRO A 814 29.83 10.05 -37.45
C PRO A 814 29.16 8.67 -37.18
N THR A 815 28.41 8.25 -38.20
CA THR A 815 28.31 6.94 -38.89
C THR A 815 27.96 5.58 -38.23
N LYS A 816 27.11 4.89 -38.99
CA LYS A 816 26.62 3.49 -38.98
C LYS A 816 27.70 2.40 -38.94
N LYS A 817 27.37 1.24 -38.35
CA LYS A 817 27.75 -0.08 -38.87
C LYS A 817 26.71 -1.18 -38.56
N LYS A 818 26.32 -1.90 -39.62
CA LYS A 818 25.58 -3.17 -39.64
C LYS A 818 26.37 -4.27 -38.91
N LYS A 819 25.67 -5.26 -38.34
CA LYS A 819 26.05 -6.68 -38.46
C LYS A 819 24.85 -7.62 -38.25
N SER A 820 24.83 -8.64 -39.10
CA SER A 820 23.89 -9.74 -39.19
C SER A 820 24.46 -11.02 -38.55
N LYS A 821 23.54 -11.90 -38.12
CA LYS A 821 23.65 -13.35 -37.86
C LYS A 821 24.46 -13.83 -36.64
N GLY A 822 23.76 -14.63 -35.83
CA GLY A 822 24.17 -15.45 -34.70
C GLY A 822 22.90 -16.03 -34.10
#